data_AF-A0A2U1ZZ22-F1
#
_entry.id   AF-A0A2U1ZZ22-F1
#
_cell.length_a   1.000
_cell.length_b   1.000
_cell.length_c   1.000
_cell.angle_alpha   90.00
_cell.angle_beta   90.00
_cell.angle_gamma   90.00
#
_symmetry.space_group_name_H-M   'P 1'
#
loop_
_entity.id
_entity.type
_entity.pdbx_description
1 polymer ?
#
loop_
_entity_poly.entity_id
_entity_poly.type
_entity_poly.pdbx_seq_one_letter_code
_entity_poly.pdbx_strand_id
1 'polypeptide(L)'
;MAGPVRAGPEQRRPGAAGERPAARLAGGRPGARLQLIGTTPRRRRSPSGGRRRRASRHTWRNLPPPPAWTPGPPLPTVEASSTTAARRPEEPIVWRLSVVPSTESALDPVDVVVESAPHGRVADLAATLGEHLAGAGSRVLLAPVSDGRPWPAQQRLADSPLRDGGLLHVASVPSDWLTRPTRQRRPRALLRVVAGPEAGRTHELHGDVVTLGRGDVDVRLADPLVSRTHARLILGATPAVVDLGSAHGTRLGDREVVGAQPLAWGERLRLGSTEIVLEPAEGTRTPDAEQGVLRPPRFGSSVEATELDVPSPPASPRKSPFPWPMMLMPVMIGGGMLAMSRSPMSLIFMIGFPLMMAMTNLVQRRQARKEFEAERDLWREDVRGVLTGVDEAAQTQRTNALEDEPDLEAVVVRARTRDHRLWARQQEDDDFLTVRSGLGPRPALVTAKAPTGGDRGLRSEVGRALATRTELADLPVPLELTAGLTAVTGPAETVDAWVRAAVVRLAVTHSPTDLAVTAVLGPGRASLESWLRWLPHVSSAGPAPVAVGAAAGQALLESLTLAAGGAQHTLCLVDEGAGLTRRHVEAVAQAAGERQLHLLWLGARREEVPAATARVVDLATSSLEHARRGGTDAITELEALDLATAWSTARSLAGYRDEAAVGAAEALLPPAVRLPELTGCGSDDVEQVLERWSTSRGLRAQLGAGTDGAVTIDLREDGPHGLVAGTTGAGKSELLQSLIASLAVNNPPSRITFLLVDYKGGAAFRECAQLPHTVGYITDLTPALVQRALVSLHAELTTREHLLERYGAKDLVDLERSHPEAAPPSMLICVDEFAALLAEVPDFVDGMVSIAQRGRSLGMHMLLATQRPAGVVTPRSRPTPTCASRSGWPRPTTPPTSSTRPTPRSSRAATPAAPGCGAPATAPASSSRSPTSGRARSAARRPHPSRCVRSTRAAGPRPSRPRPTTPASTPAPTSNASSTR
;
A
#
# COMPACT_ATOMS: atom_id res chain seq x y z
N MET A 1 73.60 6.88 22.32
CA MET A 1 74.61 7.95 22.39
C MET A 1 73.90 9.30 22.45
N ALA A 2 74.58 10.35 22.90
CA ALA A 2 74.26 11.79 22.77
C ALA A 2 72.78 12.21 22.64
N GLY A 3 72.23 12.80 23.71
CA GLY A 3 71.39 14.00 23.55
C GLY A 3 72.28 15.23 23.31
N PRO A 4 71.71 16.44 23.17
CA PRO A 4 71.89 17.41 24.27
C PRO A 4 70.62 18.31 24.50
N VAL A 5 70.22 18.59 25.75
CA VAL A 5 70.47 19.87 26.51
C VAL A 5 69.39 20.95 26.28
N ARG A 6 68.82 21.65 27.28
CA ARG A 6 68.99 21.65 28.76
C ARG A 6 67.80 22.31 29.49
N ALA A 7 67.63 21.95 30.77
CA ALA A 7 67.16 22.79 31.90
C ALA A 7 65.77 23.49 31.82
N GLY A 8 65.13 23.88 32.92
CA GLY A 8 65.55 23.89 34.34
C GLY A 8 64.41 23.55 35.33
N PRO A 9 64.66 23.60 36.65
CA PRO A 9 64.01 22.67 37.58
C PRO A 9 63.24 23.31 38.76
N GLU A 10 62.51 22.45 39.50
CA GLU A 10 62.14 22.61 40.93
C GLU A 10 61.15 23.77 41.30
N GLN A 11 60.49 23.81 42.47
CA GLN A 11 60.47 22.94 43.67
C GLN A 11 59.09 23.01 44.40
N ARG A 12 58.90 22.16 45.43
CA ARG A 12 57.99 22.31 46.60
C ARG A 12 56.46 22.13 46.48
N ARG A 13 55.98 21.07 47.16
CA ARG A 13 54.73 20.98 47.96
C ARG A 13 54.85 21.88 49.22
N PRO A 14 53.80 22.23 50.00
CA PRO A 14 52.52 21.54 50.24
C PRO A 14 51.28 22.44 49.97
N GLY A 15 50.04 22.15 50.38
CA GLY A 15 49.54 21.11 51.31
C GLY A 15 48.03 20.82 51.24
N ALA A 16 47.37 20.68 52.39
CA ALA A 16 45.97 20.27 52.53
C ALA A 16 45.16 21.18 53.48
N ALA A 17 43.93 21.53 53.10
CA ALA A 17 42.71 21.55 53.93
C ALA A 17 41.51 22.16 53.16
N GLY A 18 40.28 21.72 53.46
CA GLY A 18 39.03 22.37 53.03
C GLY A 18 38.15 21.54 52.07
N GLU A 19 36.95 21.15 52.52
CA GLU A 19 35.91 20.55 51.67
C GLU A 19 34.77 21.56 51.38
N ARG A 20 34.01 21.28 50.29
CA ARG A 20 32.68 21.81 49.94
C ARG A 20 32.62 23.25 49.35
N PRO A 21 31.54 23.62 48.62
CA PRO A 21 31.00 22.88 47.47
C PRO A 21 30.49 23.77 46.29
N ALA A 22 30.92 23.52 45.05
CA ALA A 22 30.26 23.96 43.81
C ALA A 22 30.95 23.33 42.58
N ALA A 23 30.32 23.04 41.45
CA ALA A 23 28.89 22.84 41.15
C ALA A 23 28.78 21.80 40.00
N ARG A 24 27.73 20.96 39.99
CA ARG A 24 27.47 20.06 38.85
C ARG A 24 26.66 20.78 37.78
N LEU A 25 27.24 21.00 36.61
CA LEU A 25 26.47 21.33 35.40
C LEU A 25 25.79 20.05 34.89
N ALA A 26 24.48 19.93 35.13
CA ALA A 26 23.61 19.01 34.41
C ALA A 26 23.12 19.67 33.12
N GLY A 27 22.97 18.91 32.02
CA GLY A 27 22.54 19.50 30.75
C GLY A 27 22.68 18.65 29.49
N GLY A 28 22.55 17.31 29.58
CA GLY A 28 22.45 16.47 28.38
C GLY A 28 21.10 16.71 27.68
N ARG A 29 21.11 17.25 26.46
CA ARG A 29 19.89 17.50 25.67
C ARG A 29 19.48 16.22 24.91
N PRO A 30 18.20 15.78 24.98
CA PRO A 30 17.66 14.80 24.06
C PRO A 30 17.15 15.51 22.79
N GLY A 31 17.75 15.22 21.63
CA GLY A 31 17.33 15.76 20.32
C GLY A 31 17.14 14.66 19.28
N ALA A 32 18.22 13.91 19.01
CA ALA A 32 18.22 12.71 18.18
C ALA A 32 18.96 11.56 18.88
N ARG A 33 18.71 10.33 18.43
CA ARG A 33 19.52 9.13 18.71
C ARG A 33 19.94 8.48 17.39
N LEU A 34 21.13 7.88 17.40
CA LEU A 34 21.66 7.10 16.30
C LEU A 34 21.80 5.64 16.72
N GLN A 35 21.20 4.72 15.98
CA GLN A 35 21.45 3.28 16.10
C GLN A 35 22.19 2.74 14.87
N LEU A 36 23.13 1.82 15.11
CA LEU A 36 23.88 1.13 14.06
C LEU A 36 23.11 -0.08 13.53
N ILE A 37 22.93 -0.16 12.21
CA ILE A 37 22.51 -1.41 11.57
C ILE A 37 23.73 -2.32 11.43
N GLY A 38 23.95 -3.18 12.43
CA GLY A 38 24.48 -4.51 12.16
C GLY A 38 25.97 -4.69 11.85
N THR A 39 26.89 -3.89 12.42
CA THR A 39 28.32 -4.32 12.49
C THR A 39 28.74 -4.55 13.94
N THR A 40 29.07 -5.79 14.30
CA THR A 40 29.59 -6.10 15.64
C THR A 40 31.05 -5.66 15.77
N PRO A 41 31.40 -4.73 16.69
CA PRO A 41 32.79 -4.31 16.86
C PRO A 41 33.63 -5.49 17.37
N ARG A 42 34.65 -5.87 16.58
CA ARG A 42 35.45 -7.09 16.70
C ARG A 42 36.37 -7.10 17.94
N ARG A 43 35.78 -7.10 19.15
CA ARG A 43 36.48 -7.04 20.44
C ARG A 43 37.41 -8.25 20.62
N ARG A 44 38.72 -7.99 20.54
CA ARG A 44 39.76 -8.93 21.00
C ARG A 44 39.47 -9.33 22.46
N ARG A 45 39.28 -10.62 22.72
CA ARG A 45 39.32 -11.17 24.09
C ARG A 45 40.76 -11.30 24.55
N SER A 46 41.01 -10.95 25.82
CA SER A 46 42.14 -11.42 26.62
C SER A 46 41.59 -11.90 27.98
N PRO A 47 42.12 -12.97 28.61
CA PRO A 47 41.38 -13.72 29.64
C PRO A 47 41.79 -13.42 31.10
N SER A 48 41.22 -14.22 32.02
CA SER A 48 41.53 -14.39 33.46
C SER A 48 40.81 -13.44 34.45
N GLY A 49 40.81 -13.81 35.74
CA GLY A 49 40.39 -12.91 36.84
C GLY A 49 39.19 -13.32 37.71
N GLY A 50 38.80 -14.60 37.80
CA GLY A 50 37.67 -14.99 38.66
C GLY A 50 37.99 -14.94 40.17
N ARG A 51 37.11 -14.35 40.99
CA ARG A 51 37.11 -14.49 42.46
C ARG A 51 35.70 -14.48 43.05
N ARG A 52 35.36 -15.50 43.84
CA ARG A 52 34.15 -15.55 44.69
C ARG A 52 34.36 -14.74 45.97
N ARG A 53 33.33 -14.03 46.44
CA ARG A 53 33.10 -13.74 47.87
C ARG A 53 31.64 -14.03 48.23
N ARG A 54 31.33 -14.06 49.53
CA ARG A 54 30.16 -14.74 50.14
C ARG A 54 29.60 -13.90 51.28
N ALA A 55 28.32 -14.10 51.59
CA ALA A 55 27.55 -13.44 52.67
C ALA A 55 27.23 -11.94 52.40
N SER A 56 26.21 -11.34 53.05
CA SER A 56 25.38 -11.83 54.18
C SER A 56 23.88 -11.62 53.97
N ARG A 57 23.06 -12.27 54.83
CA ARG A 57 21.63 -11.98 54.99
C ARG A 57 21.47 -10.81 55.97
N HIS A 58 20.47 -9.95 55.78
CA HIS A 58 19.78 -9.30 56.89
C HIS A 58 18.27 -9.18 56.61
N THR A 59 17.48 -9.40 57.65
CA THR A 59 16.02 -9.32 57.67
C THR A 59 15.57 -8.00 58.28
N TRP A 60 14.47 -7.43 57.77
CA TRP A 60 13.74 -6.37 58.46
C TRP A 60 12.28 -6.77 58.69
N ARG A 61 11.80 -6.48 59.89
CA ARG A 61 10.43 -6.63 60.37
C ARG A 61 10.08 -5.36 61.16
N ASN A 62 8.78 -5.16 61.37
CA ASN A 62 8.16 -4.11 62.19
C ASN A 62 8.10 -2.72 61.53
N LEU A 63 6.87 -2.29 61.25
CA LEU A 63 6.44 -0.89 61.11
C LEU A 63 5.26 -0.70 62.08
N PRO A 64 5.17 0.43 62.82
CA PRO A 64 4.04 0.74 63.69
C PRO A 64 2.83 1.28 62.90
N PRO A 65 1.60 1.23 63.45
CA PRO A 65 0.42 1.84 62.84
C PRO A 65 0.44 3.38 62.91
N PRO A 66 -0.28 4.09 62.02
CA PRO A 66 -0.34 5.55 62.01
C PRO A 66 -1.25 6.13 63.12
N PRO A 67 -0.98 7.38 63.57
CA PRO A 67 -1.83 8.08 64.53
C PRO A 67 -3.08 8.70 63.88
N ALA A 68 -4.07 9.06 64.71
CA ALA A 68 -5.32 9.69 64.28
C ALA A 68 -5.15 11.17 63.84
N TRP A 69 -6.06 11.64 62.99
CA TRP A 69 -6.09 13.01 62.48
C TRP A 69 -6.70 14.02 63.46
N THR A 70 -6.13 15.22 63.49
CA THR A 70 -6.79 16.47 63.93
C THR A 70 -6.50 17.58 62.89
N PRO A 71 -7.44 18.51 62.65
CA PRO A 71 -7.26 19.54 61.62
C PRO A 71 -6.31 20.65 62.06
N GLY A 72 -5.29 20.93 61.24
CA GLY A 72 -4.40 22.08 61.40
C GLY A 72 -4.93 23.36 60.74
N PRO A 73 -4.43 24.55 61.12
CA PRO A 73 -4.80 25.83 60.51
C PRO A 73 -4.24 26.00 59.08
N PRO A 74 -4.81 26.90 58.26
CA PRO A 74 -4.30 27.18 56.93
C PRO A 74 -2.89 27.80 56.97
N LEU A 75 -2.02 27.36 56.06
CA LEU A 75 -0.68 27.90 55.84
C LEU A 75 -0.65 28.83 54.60
N PRO A 76 0.35 29.74 54.51
CA PRO A 76 0.25 30.93 53.67
C PRO A 76 0.53 30.67 52.18
N THR A 77 0.15 31.65 51.36
CA THR A 77 0.51 31.77 49.95
C THR A 77 2.03 31.74 49.76
N VAL A 78 2.50 30.93 48.81
CA VAL A 78 3.91 30.86 48.39
C VAL A 78 3.99 31.18 46.90
N GLU A 79 4.96 32.01 46.52
CA GLU A 79 5.12 32.48 45.14
C GLU A 79 5.58 31.37 44.18
N ALA A 80 5.11 31.43 42.94
CA ALA A 80 5.28 30.36 41.95
C ALA A 80 6.73 30.23 41.45
N SER A 81 7.47 29.26 41.99
CA SER A 81 8.77 28.83 41.46
C SER A 81 8.58 27.88 40.27
N SER A 82 8.79 28.39 39.05
CA SER A 82 8.51 27.68 37.80
C SER A 82 9.36 26.43 37.60
N THR A 83 8.81 25.27 37.97
CA THR A 83 9.44 23.96 37.79
C THR A 83 8.94 23.32 36.49
N THR A 84 9.83 23.12 35.52
CA THR A 84 9.46 22.63 34.18
C THR A 84 8.93 21.20 34.22
N ALA A 85 7.62 21.03 34.00
CA ALA A 85 6.99 19.72 33.89
C ALA A 85 7.48 18.95 32.65
N ALA A 86 7.85 17.68 32.83
CA ALA A 86 8.34 16.84 31.74
C ALA A 86 7.19 16.26 30.91
N ARG A 87 7.06 16.70 29.64
CA ARG A 87 6.16 16.08 28.67
C ARG A 87 6.53 14.61 28.45
N ARG A 88 5.54 13.74 28.24
CA ARG A 88 5.75 12.40 27.67
C ARG A 88 6.15 12.51 26.20
N PRO A 89 6.90 11.54 25.65
CA PRO A 89 7.44 11.64 24.30
C PRO A 89 6.33 11.53 23.24
N GLU A 90 6.42 12.42 22.25
CA GLU A 90 5.84 12.22 20.92
C GLU A 90 6.53 11.01 20.26
N GLU A 91 5.88 10.34 19.30
CA GLU A 91 6.50 9.21 18.61
C GLU A 91 7.76 9.65 17.83
N PRO A 92 8.87 8.88 17.90
CA PRO A 92 10.09 9.25 17.20
C PRO A 92 9.93 9.02 15.70
N ILE A 93 10.26 10.02 14.90
CA ILE A 93 10.39 9.89 13.45
C ILE A 93 11.70 9.13 13.19
N VAL A 94 11.64 8.09 12.36
CA VAL A 94 12.76 7.18 12.09
C VAL A 94 13.14 7.25 10.62
N TRP A 95 14.41 7.56 10.34
CA TRP A 95 14.98 7.47 9.00
C TRP A 95 16.20 6.54 8.98
N ARG A 96 16.15 5.51 8.15
CA ARG A 96 17.27 4.72 7.68
C ARG A 96 17.97 5.52 6.57
N LEU A 97 19.23 5.85 6.78
CA LEU A 97 20.02 6.72 5.90
C LEU A 97 21.40 6.11 5.69
N SER A 98 22.07 6.46 4.60
CA SER A 98 23.52 6.20 4.48
C SER A 98 24.27 7.49 4.35
N VAL A 99 25.12 7.73 5.33
CA VAL A 99 25.91 8.94 5.47
C VAL A 99 27.14 8.79 4.59
N VAL A 100 27.35 9.75 3.70
CA VAL A 100 28.51 9.82 2.81
C VAL A 100 29.32 11.06 3.20
N PRO A 101 30.38 10.90 4.01
CA PRO A 101 31.27 12.00 4.35
C PRO A 101 31.94 12.61 3.11
N SER A 102 32.31 13.90 3.18
CA SER A 102 33.15 14.52 2.15
C SER A 102 34.49 13.79 2.06
N THR A 103 35.05 13.66 0.84
CA THR A 103 36.34 13.00 0.61
C THR A 103 37.49 13.62 1.40
N GLU A 104 37.40 14.92 1.70
CA GLU A 104 38.33 15.68 2.53
C GLU A 104 38.35 15.23 4.00
N SER A 105 37.29 14.58 4.49
CA SER A 105 37.17 14.14 5.90
C SER A 105 37.89 12.83 6.22
N ALA A 106 38.23 12.04 5.19
CA ALA A 106 38.81 10.69 5.32
C ALA A 106 38.02 9.72 6.22
N LEU A 107 36.69 9.91 6.32
CA LEU A 107 35.76 9.02 7.02
C LEU A 107 35.05 8.09 6.04
N ASP A 108 34.91 6.80 6.40
CA ASP A 108 34.16 5.82 5.61
C ASP A 108 32.65 6.13 5.60
N PRO A 109 31.92 5.81 4.50
CA PRO A 109 30.46 5.86 4.48
C PRO A 109 29.84 4.83 5.45
N VAL A 110 28.75 5.21 6.13
CA VAL A 110 28.09 4.36 7.15
C VAL A 110 26.57 4.42 7.03
N ASP A 111 25.91 3.27 7.15
CA ASP A 111 24.45 3.16 7.25
C ASP A 111 23.99 3.36 8.69
N VAL A 112 23.00 4.24 8.89
CA VAL A 112 22.53 4.68 10.21
C VAL A 112 21.02 4.69 10.30
N VAL A 113 20.49 4.47 11.50
CA VAL A 113 19.10 4.79 11.84
C VAL A 113 19.11 6.07 12.68
N VAL A 114 18.53 7.14 12.14
CA VAL A 114 18.27 8.40 12.86
C VAL A 114 16.88 8.30 13.49
N GLU A 115 16.83 8.25 14.81
CA GLU A 115 15.61 8.42 15.60
C GLU A 115 15.55 9.88 16.07
N SER A 116 14.52 10.63 15.69
CA SER A 116 14.35 12.04 16.10
C SER A 116 13.01 12.25 16.79
N ALA A 117 12.98 13.09 17.81
CA ALA A 117 11.71 13.72 18.20
C ALA A 117 11.21 14.63 17.04
N PRO A 118 9.90 14.87 16.88
CA PRO A 118 9.35 15.77 15.85
C PRO A 118 9.91 17.21 15.86
N HIS A 119 10.48 17.64 17.00
CA HIS A 119 11.13 18.95 17.15
C HIS A 119 12.66 18.95 16.99
N GLY A 120 13.28 17.80 16.74
CA GLY A 120 14.72 17.64 16.55
C GLY A 120 15.24 18.40 15.31
N ARG A 121 16.47 18.91 15.39
CA ARG A 121 17.03 19.85 14.40
C ARG A 121 18.21 19.27 13.63
N VAL A 122 18.50 19.88 12.48
CA VAL A 122 19.71 19.61 11.69
C VAL A 122 20.98 19.76 12.53
N ALA A 123 21.02 20.71 13.48
CA ALA A 123 22.12 20.85 14.43
C ALA A 123 22.31 19.62 15.35
N ASP A 124 21.22 19.01 15.83
CA ASP A 124 21.27 17.85 16.72
C ASP A 124 21.79 16.61 15.96
N LEU A 125 21.30 16.41 14.73
CA LEU A 125 21.80 15.38 13.81
C LEU A 125 23.29 15.60 13.49
N ALA A 126 23.70 16.83 13.15
CA ALA A 126 25.08 17.13 12.79
C ALA A 126 26.08 16.90 13.94
N ALA A 127 25.67 17.15 15.18
CA ALA A 127 26.45 16.84 16.37
C ALA A 127 26.54 15.32 16.61
N THR A 128 25.41 14.61 16.51
CA THR A 128 25.36 13.16 16.81
C THR A 128 26.10 12.35 15.74
N LEU A 129 26.03 12.76 14.46
CA LEU A 129 26.85 12.20 13.38
C LEU A 129 28.34 12.45 13.60
N GLY A 130 28.70 13.64 14.12
CA GLY A 130 30.08 13.98 14.51
C GLY A 130 30.64 13.04 15.59
N GLU A 131 29.89 12.85 16.68
CA GLU A 131 30.25 11.88 17.73
C GLU A 131 30.26 10.43 17.23
N HIS A 132 29.43 10.09 16.25
CA HIS A 132 29.34 8.74 15.71
C HIS A 132 30.52 8.37 14.81
N LEU A 133 30.84 9.23 13.83
CA LEU A 133 31.83 8.93 12.80
C LEU A 133 33.25 9.36 13.19
N ALA A 134 33.41 10.52 13.84
CA ALA A 134 34.72 10.99 14.31
C ALA A 134 35.04 10.51 15.75
N GLY A 135 34.18 9.69 16.34
CA GLY A 135 34.38 9.03 17.64
C GLY A 135 33.79 9.79 18.84
N ALA A 136 33.42 9.03 19.87
CA ALA A 136 32.72 9.52 21.04
C ALA A 136 33.51 10.63 21.77
N GLY A 137 32.88 11.81 21.92
CA GLY A 137 33.51 13.00 22.49
C GLY A 137 34.18 13.93 21.48
N SER A 138 34.11 13.63 20.18
CA SER A 138 34.47 14.57 19.12
C SER A 138 33.63 15.84 19.17
N ARG A 139 34.24 16.99 18.83
CA ARG A 139 33.55 18.28 18.65
C ARG A 139 33.33 18.65 17.18
N VAL A 140 33.64 17.75 16.25
CA VAL A 140 33.38 17.94 14.82
C VAL A 140 31.86 17.91 14.60
N LEU A 141 31.32 18.88 13.86
CA LEU A 141 29.93 18.88 13.41
C LEU A 141 29.90 18.40 11.96
N LEU A 142 29.21 17.29 11.69
CA LEU A 142 29.06 16.75 10.33
C LEU A 142 27.66 17.09 9.81
N ALA A 143 27.52 18.30 9.24
CA ALA A 143 26.23 18.78 8.77
C ALA A 143 25.85 18.15 7.41
N PRO A 144 24.58 17.76 7.22
CA PRO A 144 24.01 17.49 5.90
C PRO A 144 24.28 18.60 4.89
N VAL A 145 24.64 18.23 3.66
CA VAL A 145 24.85 19.17 2.54
C VAL A 145 23.96 18.87 1.34
N SER A 146 23.52 19.92 0.65
CA SER A 146 22.95 19.87 -0.70
C SER A 146 23.78 20.77 -1.61
N ASP A 147 24.22 20.25 -2.76
CA ASP A 147 25.10 20.95 -3.71
C ASP A 147 26.30 21.63 -3.04
N GLY A 148 26.92 20.93 -2.07
CA GLY A 148 28.08 21.41 -1.29
C GLY A 148 27.77 22.43 -0.20
N ARG A 149 26.51 22.88 -0.04
CA ARG A 149 26.09 23.85 0.98
C ARG A 149 25.47 23.14 2.19
N PRO A 150 25.92 23.40 3.42
CA PRO A 150 25.34 22.79 4.61
C PRO A 150 23.94 23.33 4.88
N TRP A 151 23.04 22.43 5.27
CA TRP A 151 21.66 22.75 5.59
C TRP A 151 21.56 23.76 6.75
N PRO A 152 20.46 24.55 6.86
CA PRO A 152 20.24 25.46 7.98
C PRO A 152 20.21 24.74 9.34
N ALA A 153 21.14 25.06 10.24
CA ALA A 153 21.29 24.41 11.55
C ALA A 153 20.00 24.36 12.40
N GLN A 154 19.14 25.38 12.26
CA GLN A 154 17.92 25.55 13.06
C GLN A 154 16.65 24.96 12.41
N GLN A 155 16.76 24.36 11.21
CA GLN A 155 15.66 23.65 10.55
C GLN A 155 15.32 22.36 11.31
N ARG A 156 14.04 22.01 11.39
CA ARG A 156 13.59 20.71 11.93
C ARG A 156 13.91 19.59 10.96
N LEU A 157 14.13 18.38 11.47
CA LEU A 157 14.40 17.21 10.64
C LEU A 157 13.16 16.77 9.84
N ALA A 158 11.95 16.92 10.38
CA ALA A 158 10.68 16.73 9.65
C ALA A 158 10.49 17.74 8.49
N ASP A 159 10.98 18.97 8.65
CA ASP A 159 10.94 20.01 7.61
C ASP A 159 12.12 19.88 6.61
N SER A 160 12.91 18.80 6.63
CA SER A 160 14.17 18.68 5.89
C SER A 160 14.11 17.71 4.70
N PRO A 161 15.07 17.76 3.74
CA PRO A 161 15.11 16.84 2.60
C PRO A 161 15.41 15.35 2.92
N LEU A 162 15.34 14.93 4.19
CA LEU A 162 15.52 13.53 4.57
C LEU A 162 14.40 12.64 4.01
N ARG A 163 14.78 11.41 3.65
CA ARG A 163 13.89 10.36 3.15
C ARG A 163 14.41 9.03 3.67
N ASP A 164 13.53 8.09 4.01
CA ASP A 164 13.96 6.71 4.25
C ASP A 164 14.63 6.16 2.98
N GLY A 165 15.74 5.44 3.12
CA GLY A 165 16.58 5.07 1.96
C GLY A 165 17.46 6.20 1.42
N GLY A 166 17.48 7.38 2.02
CA GLY A 166 18.25 8.53 1.55
C GLY A 166 19.78 8.33 1.59
N LEU A 167 20.48 8.91 0.62
CA LEU A 167 21.92 9.17 0.68
C LEU A 167 22.14 10.57 1.27
N LEU A 168 22.76 10.63 2.44
CA LEU A 168 22.99 11.87 3.17
C LEU A 168 24.46 12.26 3.05
N HIS A 169 24.78 13.12 2.09
CA HIS A 169 26.10 13.75 2.02
C HIS A 169 26.31 14.66 3.24
N VAL A 170 27.46 14.56 3.89
CA VAL A 170 27.82 15.40 5.04
C VAL A 170 29.20 16.03 4.90
N ALA A 171 29.35 17.24 5.42
CA ALA A 171 30.63 17.95 5.49
C ALA A 171 30.90 18.47 6.90
N SER A 172 32.18 18.60 7.25
CA SER A 172 32.59 19.24 8.49
C SER A 172 32.25 20.74 8.46
N VAL A 173 31.49 21.22 9.45
CA VAL A 173 31.15 22.65 9.58
C VAL A 173 31.74 23.29 10.84
N PRO A 174 32.20 24.55 10.76
CA PRO A 174 32.64 25.30 11.93
C PRO A 174 31.46 25.65 12.85
N SER A 175 31.74 25.89 14.14
CA SER A 175 30.73 26.05 15.18
C SER A 175 29.84 27.29 15.05
N ASP A 176 30.24 28.32 14.29
CA ASP A 176 29.44 29.51 14.02
C ASP A 176 28.21 29.22 13.14
N TRP A 177 28.23 28.11 12.37
CA TRP A 177 27.10 27.62 11.59
C TRP A 177 25.85 27.40 12.45
N LEU A 178 26.01 26.94 13.72
CA LEU A 178 24.92 26.75 14.67
C LEU A 178 24.10 28.03 14.92
N THR A 179 24.76 29.19 14.85
CA THR A 179 24.20 30.52 15.12
C THR A 179 23.88 31.32 13.86
N ARG A 180 24.10 30.77 12.67
CA ARG A 180 23.98 31.50 11.40
C ARG A 180 22.49 31.80 11.10
N PRO A 181 22.08 33.07 10.90
CA PRO A 181 20.66 33.43 10.78
C PRO A 181 20.04 32.82 9.52
N THR A 182 19.05 31.94 9.74
CA THR A 182 18.47 31.09 8.69
C THR A 182 17.41 31.83 7.89
N ARG A 183 17.81 32.46 6.77
CA ARG A 183 16.85 32.89 5.73
C ARG A 183 16.30 31.67 4.99
N GLN A 184 15.29 31.01 5.58
CA GLN A 184 14.42 30.09 4.84
C GLN A 184 13.68 30.88 3.75
N ARG A 185 14.20 30.85 2.52
CA ARG A 185 13.38 31.11 1.34
C ARG A 185 12.63 29.83 1.03
N ARG A 186 11.32 29.79 1.32
CA ARG A 186 10.44 28.77 0.72
C ARG A 186 10.70 28.75 -0.80
N PRO A 187 10.79 27.58 -1.46
CA PRO A 187 10.79 27.56 -2.91
C PRO A 187 9.55 28.27 -3.43
N ARG A 188 9.67 28.95 -4.57
CA ARG A 188 8.56 29.58 -5.30
C ARG A 188 8.02 28.66 -6.40
N ALA A 189 8.85 27.75 -6.89
CA ALA A 189 8.51 26.69 -7.83
C ALA A 189 9.40 25.46 -7.59
N LEU A 190 8.95 24.32 -8.10
CA LEU A 190 9.77 23.12 -8.34
C LEU A 190 10.01 23.00 -9.84
N LEU A 191 11.23 22.61 -10.22
CA LEU A 191 11.62 22.30 -11.59
C LEU A 191 11.96 20.81 -11.66
N ARG A 192 11.09 20.01 -12.30
CA ARG A 192 11.33 18.58 -12.53
C ARG A 192 11.84 18.36 -13.94
N VAL A 193 12.93 17.59 -14.07
CA VAL A 193 13.40 17.04 -15.34
C VAL A 193 12.55 15.82 -15.69
N VAL A 194 11.87 15.87 -16.83
CA VAL A 194 10.92 14.83 -17.30
C VAL A 194 11.55 13.93 -18.36
N ALA A 195 12.49 14.43 -19.16
CA ALA A 195 13.25 13.64 -20.12
C ALA A 195 14.69 14.18 -20.29
N GLY A 196 15.57 13.36 -20.88
CA GLY A 196 16.99 13.66 -21.06
C GLY A 196 17.88 13.04 -19.97
N PRO A 197 19.19 13.37 -19.93
CA PRO A 197 20.20 12.68 -19.12
C PRO A 197 19.99 12.69 -17.59
N GLU A 198 19.09 13.54 -17.09
CA GLU A 198 18.78 13.67 -15.65
C GLU A 198 17.28 13.47 -15.36
N ALA A 199 16.56 12.72 -16.20
CA ALA A 199 15.14 12.44 -16.01
C ALA A 199 14.81 11.92 -14.59
N GLY A 200 13.79 12.52 -13.97
CA GLY A 200 13.40 12.29 -12.57
C GLY A 200 14.06 13.24 -11.56
N ARG A 201 15.12 13.98 -11.93
CA ARG A 201 15.74 14.99 -11.03
C ARG A 201 14.79 16.17 -10.81
N THR A 202 14.75 16.70 -9.59
CA THR A 202 13.95 17.88 -9.23
C THR A 202 14.83 18.92 -8.54
N HIS A 203 14.63 20.20 -8.85
CA HIS A 203 15.35 21.34 -8.29
C HIS A 203 14.38 22.34 -7.65
N GLU A 204 14.72 22.82 -6.45
CA GLU A 204 13.94 23.85 -5.74
C GLU A 204 14.32 25.26 -6.21
N LEU A 205 13.33 26.07 -6.62
CA LEU A 205 13.58 27.39 -7.17
C LEU A 205 13.28 28.50 -6.16
N HIS A 206 14.31 29.09 -5.57
CA HIS A 206 14.20 30.10 -4.51
C HIS A 206 14.39 31.55 -5.00
N GLY A 207 14.52 31.80 -6.31
CA GLY A 207 14.75 33.11 -6.90
C GLY A 207 13.56 33.64 -7.71
N ASP A 208 13.37 34.96 -7.75
CA ASP A 208 12.38 35.59 -8.64
C ASP A 208 12.81 35.52 -10.11
N VAL A 209 14.11 35.33 -10.33
CA VAL A 209 14.78 35.03 -11.58
C VAL A 209 15.72 33.85 -11.33
N VAL A 210 15.77 32.88 -12.25
CA VAL A 210 16.57 31.65 -12.15
C VAL A 210 17.21 31.35 -13.50
N THR A 211 18.51 31.09 -13.53
CA THR A 211 19.28 30.81 -14.74
C THR A 211 19.49 29.31 -14.93
N LEU A 212 19.25 28.81 -16.15
CA LEU A 212 19.39 27.41 -16.54
C LEU A 212 20.58 27.25 -17.49
N GLY A 213 21.39 26.21 -17.33
CA GLY A 213 22.55 25.96 -18.20
C GLY A 213 23.48 24.87 -17.68
N ARG A 214 24.63 24.69 -18.34
CA ARG A 214 25.66 23.68 -17.97
C ARG A 214 26.85 24.27 -17.19
N GLY A 215 26.94 25.60 -17.15
CA GLY A 215 28.03 26.36 -16.53
C GLY A 215 27.82 26.62 -15.04
N ASP A 216 28.25 27.80 -14.59
CA ASP A 216 27.96 28.35 -13.26
C ASP A 216 26.65 29.16 -13.34
N VAL A 217 25.56 28.56 -12.86
CA VAL A 217 24.17 29.01 -13.04
C VAL A 217 23.30 28.47 -11.88
N ASP A 218 22.14 29.10 -11.63
CA ASP A 218 21.26 28.73 -10.52
C ASP A 218 20.73 27.28 -10.59
N VAL A 219 20.46 26.77 -11.78
CA VAL A 219 20.13 25.35 -12.03
C VAL A 219 21.05 24.81 -13.11
N ARG A 220 21.95 23.92 -12.69
CA ARG A 220 22.92 23.28 -13.57
C ARG A 220 22.41 21.94 -14.10
N LEU A 221 22.33 21.83 -15.42
CA LEU A 221 21.97 20.62 -16.17
C LEU A 221 23.23 19.97 -16.76
N ALA A 222 23.30 18.64 -16.74
CA ALA A 222 24.45 17.86 -17.19
C ALA A 222 24.49 17.63 -18.71
N ASP A 223 23.38 17.81 -19.41
CA ASP A 223 23.22 17.56 -20.86
C ASP A 223 24.28 18.31 -21.70
N PRO A 224 25.13 17.60 -22.48
CA PRO A 224 26.13 18.22 -23.35
C PRO A 224 25.58 19.27 -24.33
N LEU A 225 24.34 19.10 -24.80
CA LEU A 225 23.62 20.01 -25.70
C LEU A 225 23.04 21.23 -24.98
N VAL A 226 23.13 21.31 -23.65
CA VAL A 226 22.80 22.50 -22.89
C VAL A 226 23.98 23.48 -22.88
N SER A 227 23.72 24.70 -23.33
CA SER A 227 24.66 25.82 -23.32
C SER A 227 25.08 26.21 -21.89
N ARG A 228 26.27 26.80 -21.71
CA ARG A 228 26.78 27.17 -20.37
C ARG A 228 25.78 28.05 -19.59
N THR A 229 25.23 29.04 -20.27
CA THR A 229 24.01 29.78 -19.92
C THR A 229 23.04 29.55 -21.08
N HIS A 230 21.90 28.90 -20.84
CA HIS A 230 20.97 28.46 -21.89
C HIS A 230 19.69 29.31 -21.88
N ALA A 231 19.01 29.34 -20.74
CA ALA A 231 17.73 30.02 -20.58
C ALA A 231 17.62 30.68 -19.21
N ARG A 232 16.62 31.54 -19.05
CA ARG A 232 16.31 32.23 -17.80
C ARG A 232 14.82 32.19 -17.53
N LEU A 233 14.45 31.66 -16.37
CA LEU A 233 13.11 31.68 -15.85
C LEU A 233 12.88 32.96 -15.03
N ILE A 234 11.67 33.50 -15.10
CA ILE A 234 11.20 34.62 -14.29
C ILE A 234 9.93 34.14 -13.59
N LEU A 235 9.96 34.03 -12.26
CA LEU A 235 8.89 33.45 -11.46
C LEU A 235 7.88 34.52 -11.01
N GLY A 236 7.00 34.93 -11.93
CA GLY A 236 5.85 35.79 -11.65
C GLY A 236 4.67 35.03 -11.04
N ALA A 237 3.47 35.63 -11.11
CA ALA A 237 2.20 34.92 -10.88
C ALA A 237 1.92 33.91 -12.00
N THR A 238 2.29 34.27 -13.23
CA THR A 238 2.58 33.35 -14.33
C THR A 238 4.10 33.32 -14.49
N PRO A 239 4.77 32.16 -14.52
CA PRO A 239 6.18 32.11 -14.85
C PRO A 239 6.40 32.46 -16.34
N ALA A 240 7.61 32.91 -16.66
CA ALA A 240 8.03 33.20 -18.03
C ALA A 240 9.43 32.67 -18.28
N VAL A 241 9.72 32.30 -19.52
CA VAL A 241 11.02 31.83 -19.99
C VAL A 241 11.61 32.80 -21.01
N VAL A 242 12.92 32.99 -20.95
CA VAL A 242 13.72 33.77 -21.92
C VAL A 242 14.90 32.90 -22.36
N ASP A 243 15.07 32.67 -23.66
CA ASP A 243 16.32 32.10 -24.18
C ASP A 243 17.45 33.14 -24.05
N LEU A 244 18.68 32.70 -23.73
CA LEU A 244 19.85 33.57 -23.52
C LEU A 244 20.83 33.57 -24.71
N GLY A 245 20.39 33.19 -25.91
CA GLY A 245 21.24 32.96 -27.07
C GLY A 245 21.85 31.56 -27.06
N SER A 246 21.03 30.54 -26.79
CA SER A 246 21.49 29.16 -26.69
C SER A 246 21.85 28.55 -28.05
N ALA A 247 22.85 27.67 -28.06
CA ALA A 247 23.36 27.05 -29.30
C ALA A 247 22.41 26.04 -29.96
N HIS A 248 21.34 25.62 -29.27
CA HIS A 248 20.38 24.60 -29.73
C HIS A 248 18.91 25.04 -29.62
N GLY A 249 18.64 26.26 -29.13
CA GLY A 249 17.31 26.81 -28.93
C GLY A 249 16.58 26.26 -27.71
N THR A 250 15.97 27.15 -26.93
CA THR A 250 14.93 26.80 -25.94
C THR A 250 13.59 26.63 -26.64
N ARG A 251 12.85 25.56 -26.35
CA ARG A 251 11.51 25.30 -26.92
C ARG A 251 10.45 25.11 -25.84
N LEU A 252 9.25 25.63 -26.07
CA LEU A 252 8.05 25.47 -25.26
C LEU A 252 7.06 24.60 -26.03
N GLY A 253 6.95 23.32 -25.65
CA GLY A 253 6.41 22.29 -26.54
C GLY A 253 7.11 22.31 -27.92
N ASP A 254 6.32 22.35 -28.99
CA ASP A 254 6.82 22.43 -30.38
C ASP A 254 7.29 23.84 -30.82
N ARG A 255 7.18 24.86 -29.96
CA ARG A 255 7.42 26.28 -30.32
C ARG A 255 8.77 26.77 -29.82
N GLU A 256 9.46 27.58 -30.61
CA GLU A 256 10.75 28.17 -30.21
C GLU A 256 10.57 29.45 -29.36
N VAL A 257 11.36 29.57 -28.29
CA VAL A 257 11.27 30.69 -27.33
C VAL A 257 12.05 31.89 -27.85
N VAL A 258 11.40 32.67 -28.72
CA VAL A 258 11.84 34.00 -29.13
C VAL A 258 11.39 35.02 -28.09
N GLY A 259 12.34 35.69 -27.45
CA GLY A 259 12.09 36.71 -26.42
C GLY A 259 11.62 36.12 -25.08
N ALA A 260 10.95 36.95 -24.27
CA ALA A 260 10.31 36.50 -23.03
C ALA A 260 8.90 35.98 -23.33
N GLN A 261 8.67 34.69 -23.14
CA GLN A 261 7.37 34.04 -23.36
C GLN A 261 6.79 33.52 -22.04
N PRO A 262 5.46 33.65 -21.81
CA PRO A 262 4.82 33.04 -20.65
C PRO A 262 4.89 31.51 -20.75
N LEU A 263 5.04 30.86 -19.61
CA LEU A 263 5.14 29.42 -19.41
C LEU A 263 4.04 29.01 -18.44
N ALA A 264 3.22 28.02 -18.78
CA ALA A 264 2.20 27.52 -17.86
C ALA A 264 2.79 26.51 -16.86
N TRP A 265 2.18 26.42 -15.68
CA TRP A 265 2.48 25.36 -14.72
C TRP A 265 2.11 23.99 -15.33
N GLY A 266 3.00 23.01 -15.23
CA GLY A 266 2.85 21.71 -15.88
C GLY A 266 3.29 21.64 -17.36
N GLU A 267 3.59 22.77 -18.00
CA GLU A 267 3.99 22.81 -19.42
C GLU A 267 5.46 22.42 -19.62
N ARG A 268 5.75 21.73 -20.74
CA ARG A 268 7.09 21.21 -21.04
C ARG A 268 7.97 22.26 -21.73
N LEU A 269 9.12 22.52 -21.13
CA LEU A 269 10.18 23.34 -21.69
C LEU A 269 11.38 22.44 -22.04
N ARG A 270 11.85 22.49 -23.29
CA ARG A 270 12.98 21.70 -23.79
C ARG A 270 14.22 22.56 -23.99
N LEU A 271 15.35 22.04 -23.54
CA LEU A 271 16.67 22.66 -23.52
C LEU A 271 17.67 21.61 -24.06
N GLY A 272 17.93 21.64 -25.37
CA GLY A 272 18.72 20.58 -26.02
C GLY A 272 17.98 19.24 -26.05
N SER A 273 18.48 18.24 -25.30
CA SER A 273 17.81 16.94 -25.11
C SER A 273 17.01 16.85 -23.80
N THR A 274 17.24 17.76 -22.86
CA THR A 274 16.54 17.80 -21.57
C THR A 274 15.14 18.41 -21.76
N GLU A 275 14.10 17.73 -21.30
CA GLU A 275 12.77 18.33 -21.10
C GLU A 275 12.52 18.54 -19.60
N ILE A 276 12.07 19.73 -19.23
CA ILE A 276 11.75 20.13 -17.85
C ILE A 276 10.32 20.66 -17.75
N VAL A 277 9.75 20.60 -16.55
CA VAL A 277 8.42 21.13 -16.21
C VAL A 277 8.53 21.94 -14.92
N LEU A 278 7.81 23.08 -14.87
CA LEU A 278 7.63 23.87 -13.65
C LEU A 278 6.32 23.54 -12.95
N GLU A 279 6.38 23.40 -11.62
CA GLU A 279 5.23 23.20 -10.74
C GLU A 279 5.25 24.25 -9.61
N PRO A 280 4.09 24.75 -9.16
CA PRO A 280 4.02 25.73 -8.09
C PRO A 280 4.42 25.09 -6.75
N ALA A 281 5.03 25.88 -5.85
CA ALA A 281 5.44 25.40 -4.53
C ALA A 281 4.29 25.33 -3.49
N GLU A 282 3.07 25.73 -3.86
CA GLU A 282 1.89 25.50 -3.02
C GLU A 282 1.48 24.03 -3.09
N GLY A 283 1.39 23.36 -1.94
CA GLY A 283 0.98 21.96 -1.87
C GLY A 283 2.10 20.93 -1.78
N THR A 284 3.37 21.34 -1.56
CA THR A 284 4.30 20.45 -0.85
C THR A 284 3.72 20.17 0.54
N ARG A 285 3.08 19.01 0.68
CA ARG A 285 2.98 18.32 1.96
C ARG A 285 4.37 18.30 2.60
N THR A 286 4.44 18.34 3.93
CA THR A 286 5.68 17.97 4.63
C THR A 286 6.14 16.61 4.12
N PRO A 287 7.45 16.35 3.95
CA PRO A 287 7.98 15.02 3.67
C PRO A 287 7.94 14.11 4.91
N ASP A 288 6.92 14.30 5.75
CA ASP A 288 6.50 13.37 6.80
C ASP A 288 5.64 12.26 6.18
N ALA A 289 5.59 11.14 6.91
CA ALA A 289 4.87 9.92 6.58
C ALA A 289 5.38 9.16 5.34
N GLU A 290 5.60 7.88 5.61
CA GLU A 290 5.75 6.79 4.67
C GLU A 290 4.66 6.85 3.60
N GLN A 291 5.05 6.79 2.33
CA GLN A 291 4.12 7.04 1.24
C GLN A 291 3.27 5.80 0.98
N GLY A 292 1.98 5.93 1.27
CA GLY A 292 0.97 4.94 0.93
C GLY A 292 0.98 4.58 -0.56
N VAL A 293 0.77 3.32 -0.88
CA VAL A 293 0.59 2.81 -2.25
C VAL A 293 -0.76 2.11 -2.30
N LEU A 294 -1.64 2.61 -3.17
CA LEU A 294 -2.86 1.92 -3.55
C LEU A 294 -2.52 0.84 -4.58
N ARG A 295 -3.12 -0.34 -4.44
CA ARG A 295 -2.98 -1.47 -5.36
C ARG A 295 -4.20 -1.55 -6.29
N PRO A 296 -4.21 -0.87 -7.45
CA PRO A 296 -5.32 -1.00 -8.39
C PRO A 296 -5.34 -2.41 -9.03
N PRO A 297 -6.52 -2.99 -9.28
CA PRO A 297 -6.61 -4.27 -9.97
C PRO A 297 -6.09 -4.15 -11.41
N ARG A 298 -5.46 -5.22 -11.91
CA ARG A 298 -5.06 -5.33 -13.32
C ARG A 298 -6.29 -5.49 -14.22
N PHE A 299 -6.28 -4.82 -15.37
CA PHE A 299 -7.29 -4.95 -16.42
C PHE A 299 -6.60 -5.24 -17.75
N GLY A 300 -7.10 -6.22 -18.49
CA GLY A 300 -6.58 -6.62 -19.80
C GLY A 300 -7.47 -7.66 -20.46
N SER A 301 -7.17 -8.00 -21.71
CA SER A 301 -7.81 -9.11 -22.44
C SER A 301 -6.92 -10.35 -22.39
N SER A 302 -7.40 -11.43 -21.77
CA SER A 302 -6.73 -12.74 -21.83
C SER A 302 -6.69 -13.29 -23.26
N VAL A 303 -5.66 -14.08 -23.56
CA VAL A 303 -5.58 -14.89 -24.79
C VAL A 303 -5.74 -16.34 -24.38
N GLU A 304 -6.88 -16.95 -24.69
CA GLU A 304 -7.15 -18.36 -24.37
C GLU A 304 -6.52 -19.30 -25.40
N ALA A 305 -5.96 -20.42 -24.93
CA ALA A 305 -5.31 -21.42 -25.79
C ALA A 305 -6.32 -22.05 -26.76
N THR A 306 -6.19 -21.77 -28.05
CA THR A 306 -7.22 -22.03 -29.07
C THR A 306 -6.60 -22.55 -30.37
N GLU A 307 -7.20 -23.57 -30.99
CA GLU A 307 -6.70 -24.15 -32.25
C GLU A 307 -7.70 -23.94 -33.41
N LEU A 308 -7.39 -22.99 -34.29
CA LEU A 308 -8.24 -22.58 -35.41
C LEU A 308 -8.26 -23.62 -36.55
N ASP A 309 -9.42 -23.80 -37.18
CA ASP A 309 -9.56 -24.72 -38.32
C ASP A 309 -9.21 -24.02 -39.65
N VAL A 310 -8.16 -24.48 -40.32
CA VAL A 310 -7.75 -23.96 -41.64
C VAL A 310 -8.55 -24.66 -42.75
N PRO A 311 -9.16 -23.92 -43.70
CA PRO A 311 -9.91 -24.54 -44.79
C PRO A 311 -9.00 -25.43 -45.66
N SER A 312 -9.53 -26.58 -46.09
CA SER A 312 -8.78 -27.49 -46.98
C SER A 312 -8.65 -26.89 -48.39
N PRO A 313 -7.47 -26.97 -49.03
CA PRO A 313 -7.27 -26.42 -50.37
C PRO A 313 -8.15 -27.10 -51.42
N PRO A 314 -8.49 -26.40 -52.51
CA PRO A 314 -9.24 -26.99 -53.62
C PRO A 314 -8.49 -28.20 -54.20
N ALA A 315 -9.26 -29.16 -54.72
CA ALA A 315 -8.70 -30.34 -55.37
C ALA A 315 -8.17 -29.97 -56.76
N SER A 316 -6.94 -30.38 -57.09
CA SER A 316 -6.39 -30.16 -58.42
C SER A 316 -7.30 -30.79 -59.50
N PRO A 317 -7.59 -30.08 -60.61
CA PRO A 317 -8.59 -30.50 -61.56
C PRO A 317 -8.21 -31.86 -62.18
N ARG A 318 -9.06 -32.87 -61.93
CA ARG A 318 -8.79 -34.25 -62.35
C ARG A 318 -8.65 -34.32 -63.87
N LYS A 319 -7.54 -34.89 -64.35
CA LYS A 319 -7.30 -35.12 -65.78
C LYS A 319 -8.29 -36.18 -66.29
N SER A 320 -9.47 -35.74 -66.73
CA SER A 320 -10.45 -36.63 -67.36
C SER A 320 -9.80 -37.30 -68.58
N PRO A 321 -9.78 -38.65 -68.65
CA PRO A 321 -9.20 -39.36 -69.79
C PRO A 321 -10.04 -39.07 -71.02
N PHE A 322 -9.41 -38.53 -72.07
CA PHE A 322 -10.15 -38.19 -73.29
C PHE A 322 -10.70 -39.47 -73.94
N PRO A 323 -12.02 -39.57 -74.19
CA PRO A 323 -12.65 -40.84 -74.56
C PRO A 323 -12.46 -41.15 -76.06
N TRP A 324 -11.22 -41.45 -76.44
CA TRP A 324 -10.83 -41.83 -77.81
C TRP A 324 -11.78 -42.85 -78.47
N PRO A 325 -12.27 -43.92 -77.79
CA PRO A 325 -13.24 -44.85 -78.39
C PRO A 325 -14.55 -44.18 -78.82
N MET A 326 -15.09 -43.26 -78.01
CA MET A 326 -16.30 -42.51 -78.35
C MET A 326 -16.07 -41.46 -79.45
N MET A 327 -14.84 -40.94 -79.60
CA MET A 327 -14.50 -40.06 -80.72
C MET A 327 -14.36 -40.84 -82.03
N LEU A 328 -13.85 -42.08 -81.99
CA LEU A 328 -13.67 -42.93 -83.16
C LEU A 328 -14.97 -43.61 -83.62
N MET A 329 -15.91 -43.92 -82.71
CA MET A 329 -17.13 -44.65 -83.05
C MET A 329 -17.96 -43.99 -84.19
N PRO A 330 -18.23 -42.67 -84.17
CA PRO A 330 -18.97 -41.99 -85.24
C PRO A 330 -18.17 -41.82 -86.53
N VAL A 331 -16.84 -41.87 -86.47
CA VAL A 331 -15.99 -41.92 -87.68
C VAL A 331 -16.16 -43.28 -88.37
N MET A 332 -16.14 -44.38 -87.60
CA MET A 332 -16.38 -45.73 -88.10
C MET A 332 -17.82 -45.91 -88.64
N ILE A 333 -18.82 -45.48 -87.88
CA ILE A 333 -20.24 -45.58 -88.27
C ILE A 333 -20.55 -44.66 -89.46
N GLY A 334 -20.05 -43.42 -89.44
CA GLY A 334 -20.19 -42.47 -90.55
C GLY A 334 -19.52 -42.95 -91.83
N GLY A 335 -18.32 -43.54 -91.74
CA GLY A 335 -17.64 -44.18 -92.86
C GLY A 335 -18.40 -45.37 -93.43
N GLY A 336 -18.94 -46.24 -92.57
CA GLY A 336 -19.80 -47.35 -92.99
C GLY A 336 -21.10 -46.89 -93.68
N MET A 337 -21.75 -45.85 -93.14
CA MET A 337 -22.91 -45.22 -93.78
C MET A 337 -22.56 -44.56 -95.12
N LEU A 338 -21.42 -43.88 -95.22
CA LEU A 338 -20.96 -43.28 -96.48
C LEU A 338 -20.72 -44.36 -97.55
N ALA A 339 -20.08 -45.47 -97.19
CA ALA A 339 -19.81 -46.59 -98.08
C ALA A 339 -21.09 -47.28 -98.59
N MET A 340 -22.10 -47.46 -97.73
CA MET A 340 -23.34 -48.18 -98.06
C MET A 340 -24.42 -47.28 -98.68
N SER A 341 -24.61 -46.06 -98.18
CA SER A 341 -25.72 -45.17 -98.57
C SER A 341 -25.31 -44.08 -99.58
N ARG A 342 -24.02 -43.72 -99.69
CA ARG A 342 -23.50 -42.59 -100.49
C ARG A 342 -24.13 -41.22 -100.18
N SER A 343 -24.89 -41.09 -99.09
CA SER A 343 -25.54 -39.82 -98.70
C SER A 343 -24.51 -38.82 -98.15
N PRO A 344 -24.44 -37.57 -98.67
CA PRO A 344 -23.46 -36.58 -98.23
C PRO A 344 -23.64 -36.13 -96.77
N MET A 345 -24.82 -36.32 -96.17
CA MET A 345 -25.04 -35.99 -94.75
C MET A 345 -24.19 -36.85 -93.79
N SER A 346 -23.69 -38.01 -94.22
CA SER A 346 -22.79 -38.86 -93.41
C SER A 346 -21.49 -38.15 -93.01
N LEU A 347 -20.97 -37.25 -93.86
CA LEU A 347 -19.77 -36.46 -93.61
C LEU A 347 -19.93 -35.49 -92.42
N ILE A 348 -21.16 -34.98 -92.21
CA ILE A 348 -21.47 -34.05 -91.10
C ILE A 348 -21.34 -34.78 -89.76
N PHE A 349 -21.80 -36.03 -89.67
CA PHE A 349 -21.61 -36.85 -88.46
C PHE A 349 -20.15 -37.29 -88.28
N MET A 350 -19.47 -37.66 -89.37
CA MET A 350 -18.08 -38.12 -89.35
C MET A 350 -17.09 -37.04 -88.85
N ILE A 351 -17.31 -35.77 -89.21
CA ILE A 351 -16.41 -34.66 -88.84
C ILE A 351 -16.98 -33.84 -87.67
N GLY A 352 -18.28 -33.53 -87.70
CA GLY A 352 -18.91 -32.62 -86.75
C GLY A 352 -18.96 -33.15 -85.32
N PHE A 353 -19.19 -34.46 -85.11
CA PHE A 353 -19.24 -35.02 -83.76
C PHE A 353 -17.85 -35.08 -83.08
N PRO A 354 -16.77 -35.57 -83.73
CA PRO A 354 -15.42 -35.46 -83.19
C PRO A 354 -14.99 -34.00 -82.93
N LEU A 355 -15.28 -33.09 -83.86
CA LEU A 355 -14.96 -31.66 -83.71
C LEU A 355 -15.70 -31.04 -82.51
N MET A 356 -17.00 -31.31 -82.36
CA MET A 356 -17.80 -30.86 -81.23
C MET A 356 -17.30 -31.44 -79.90
N MET A 357 -16.96 -32.73 -79.85
CA MET A 357 -16.41 -33.34 -78.63
C MET A 357 -15.05 -32.72 -78.25
N ALA A 358 -14.16 -32.51 -79.23
CA ALA A 358 -12.88 -31.86 -79.02
C ALA A 358 -13.04 -30.41 -78.51
N MET A 359 -13.97 -29.65 -79.12
CA MET A 359 -14.30 -28.28 -78.72
C MET A 359 -14.87 -28.23 -77.30
N THR A 360 -15.82 -29.11 -76.96
CA THR A 360 -16.41 -29.21 -75.62
C THR A 360 -15.37 -29.59 -74.57
N ASN A 361 -14.50 -30.56 -74.84
CA ASN A 361 -13.38 -30.90 -73.95
C ASN A 361 -12.38 -29.74 -73.78
N LEU A 362 -12.11 -28.96 -74.83
CA LEU A 362 -11.25 -27.77 -74.75
C LEU A 362 -11.89 -26.64 -73.93
N VAL A 363 -13.19 -26.41 -74.09
CA VAL A 363 -13.96 -25.45 -73.28
C VAL A 363 -14.01 -25.91 -71.82
N GLN A 364 -14.35 -27.17 -71.55
CA GLN A 364 -14.35 -27.75 -70.20
C GLN A 364 -12.99 -27.64 -69.52
N ARG A 365 -11.88 -27.90 -70.23
CA ARG A 365 -10.52 -27.74 -69.68
C ARG A 365 -10.18 -26.28 -69.35
N ARG A 366 -10.63 -25.31 -70.16
CA ARG A 366 -10.47 -23.89 -69.88
C ARG A 366 -11.34 -23.44 -68.70
N GLN A 367 -12.58 -23.90 -68.66
CA GLN A 367 -13.55 -23.56 -67.62
C GLN A 367 -13.13 -24.13 -66.26
N ALA A 368 -12.87 -25.44 -66.16
CA ALA A 368 -12.42 -26.09 -64.92
C ALA A 368 -11.07 -25.54 -64.40
N ARG A 369 -10.20 -25.05 -65.31
CA ARG A 369 -8.99 -24.32 -64.92
C ARG A 369 -9.30 -22.95 -64.32
N LYS A 370 -10.20 -22.17 -64.94
CA LYS A 370 -10.62 -20.85 -64.45
C LYS A 370 -11.36 -20.95 -63.11
N GLU A 371 -12.20 -21.98 -62.95
CA GLU A 371 -12.91 -22.30 -61.71
C GLU A 371 -11.90 -22.64 -60.60
N PHE A 372 -10.96 -23.57 -60.85
CA PHE A 372 -9.90 -23.89 -59.90
C PHE A 372 -9.00 -22.68 -59.56
N GLU A 373 -8.69 -21.81 -60.53
CA GLU A 373 -7.92 -20.59 -60.29
C GLU A 373 -8.69 -19.61 -59.38
N ALA A 374 -10.02 -19.46 -59.56
CA ALA A 374 -10.86 -18.64 -58.69
C ALA A 374 -11.07 -19.24 -57.29
N GLU A 375 -11.36 -20.54 -57.18
CA GLU A 375 -11.48 -21.26 -55.90
C GLU A 375 -10.19 -21.19 -55.08
N ARG A 376 -9.03 -21.35 -55.73
CA ARG A 376 -7.71 -21.23 -55.09
C ARG A 376 -7.46 -19.83 -54.55
N ASP A 377 -7.84 -18.79 -55.28
CA ASP A 377 -7.53 -17.41 -54.89
C ASP A 377 -8.49 -16.90 -53.80
N LEU A 378 -9.74 -17.39 -53.76
CA LEU A 378 -10.65 -17.27 -52.60
C LEU A 378 -10.11 -18.04 -51.38
N TRP A 379 -9.75 -19.32 -51.53
CA TRP A 379 -9.17 -20.12 -50.44
C TRP A 379 -7.89 -19.48 -49.87
N ARG A 380 -7.08 -18.85 -50.72
CA ARG A 380 -5.92 -18.04 -50.28
C ARG A 380 -6.31 -16.81 -49.48
N GLU A 381 -7.51 -16.27 -49.64
CA GLU A 381 -8.04 -15.18 -48.81
C GLU A 381 -8.48 -15.68 -47.45
N ASP A 382 -9.24 -16.78 -47.41
CA ASP A 382 -9.65 -17.42 -46.16
C ASP A 382 -8.43 -17.82 -45.31
N VAL A 383 -7.42 -18.45 -45.93
CA VAL A 383 -6.16 -18.82 -45.27
C VAL A 383 -5.37 -17.58 -44.82
N ARG A 384 -5.36 -16.48 -45.59
CA ARG A 384 -4.77 -15.21 -45.14
C ARG A 384 -5.51 -14.69 -43.89
N GLY A 385 -6.84 -14.74 -43.87
CA GLY A 385 -7.64 -14.35 -42.71
C GLY A 385 -7.30 -15.15 -41.45
N VAL A 386 -7.18 -16.48 -41.56
CA VAL A 386 -6.78 -17.33 -40.43
C VAL A 386 -5.34 -17.04 -39.97
N LEU A 387 -4.39 -16.86 -40.91
CA LEU A 387 -3.01 -16.52 -40.56
C LEU A 387 -2.88 -15.14 -39.89
N THR A 388 -3.62 -14.13 -40.38
CA THR A 388 -3.69 -12.81 -39.73
C THR A 388 -4.27 -12.92 -38.31
N GLY A 389 -5.32 -13.72 -38.10
CA GLY A 389 -5.88 -13.93 -36.76
C GLY A 389 -4.90 -14.60 -35.79
N VAL A 390 -4.06 -15.53 -36.28
CA VAL A 390 -2.95 -16.10 -35.49
C VAL A 390 -1.88 -15.04 -35.18
N ASP A 391 -1.50 -14.22 -36.16
CA ASP A 391 -0.49 -13.17 -35.98
C ASP A 391 -0.96 -12.05 -35.02
N GLU A 392 -2.23 -11.66 -35.07
CA GLU A 392 -2.87 -10.70 -34.15
C GLU A 392 -2.95 -11.27 -32.71
N ALA A 393 -3.34 -12.54 -32.56
CA ALA A 393 -3.37 -13.21 -31.26
C ALA A 393 -1.95 -13.38 -30.68
N ALA A 394 -0.96 -13.71 -31.50
CA ALA A 394 0.44 -13.79 -31.12
C ALA A 394 1.00 -12.43 -30.65
N GLN A 395 0.68 -11.35 -31.34
CA GLN A 395 1.07 -10.00 -30.92
C GLN A 395 0.35 -9.58 -29.63
N THR A 396 -0.89 -10.01 -29.41
CA THR A 396 -1.61 -9.79 -28.15
C THR A 396 -0.97 -10.57 -27.00
N GLN A 397 -0.65 -11.86 -27.20
CA GLN A 397 0.09 -12.69 -26.24
C GLN A 397 1.44 -12.06 -25.86
N ARG A 398 2.20 -11.56 -26.84
CA ARG A 398 3.47 -10.84 -26.59
C ARG A 398 3.25 -9.57 -25.78
N THR A 399 2.21 -8.79 -26.09
CA THR A 399 1.93 -7.53 -25.41
C THR A 399 1.58 -7.78 -23.95
N ASN A 400 0.67 -8.71 -23.67
CA ASN A 400 0.33 -9.12 -22.29
C ASN A 400 1.57 -9.59 -21.52
N ALA A 401 2.37 -10.50 -22.10
CA ALA A 401 3.55 -11.04 -21.44
C ALA A 401 4.60 -9.97 -21.08
N LEU A 402 4.76 -8.93 -21.92
CA LEU A 402 5.66 -7.80 -21.63
C LEU A 402 5.04 -6.76 -20.69
N GLU A 403 3.71 -6.72 -20.51
CA GLU A 403 3.06 -5.86 -19.53
C GLU A 403 3.10 -6.43 -18.10
N ASP A 404 2.91 -7.75 -17.98
CA ASP A 404 2.97 -8.53 -16.73
C ASP A 404 4.41 -8.86 -16.29
N GLU A 405 5.33 -9.14 -17.24
CA GLU A 405 6.76 -9.36 -17.01
C GLU A 405 7.64 -8.38 -17.83
N PRO A 406 7.59 -7.08 -17.52
CA PRO A 406 8.33 -6.02 -18.23
C PRO A 406 9.85 -6.18 -18.13
N ASP A 407 10.61 -5.42 -18.89
CA ASP A 407 12.06 -5.33 -18.71
C ASP A 407 12.48 -4.71 -17.36
N LEU A 408 13.74 -4.89 -16.98
CA LEU A 408 14.28 -4.38 -15.72
C LEU A 408 14.34 -2.84 -15.66
N GLU A 409 14.43 -2.14 -16.79
CA GLU A 409 14.45 -0.68 -16.78
C GLU A 409 13.07 -0.14 -16.36
N ALA A 410 12.00 -0.67 -16.93
CA ALA A 410 10.63 -0.37 -16.52
C ALA A 410 10.35 -0.78 -15.07
N VAL A 411 10.87 -1.90 -14.57
CA VAL A 411 10.79 -2.27 -13.14
C VAL A 411 11.44 -1.21 -12.25
N VAL A 412 12.65 -0.77 -12.60
CA VAL A 412 13.41 0.26 -11.86
C VAL A 412 12.72 1.62 -11.95
N VAL A 413 12.10 1.97 -13.09
CA VAL A 413 11.31 3.20 -13.25
C VAL A 413 10.04 3.14 -12.39
N ARG A 414 9.23 2.06 -12.47
CA ARG A 414 8.00 1.90 -11.66
C ARG A 414 8.28 2.11 -10.15
N ALA A 415 9.40 1.58 -9.67
CA ALA A 415 9.87 1.69 -8.28
C ALA A 415 10.35 3.09 -7.88
N ARG A 416 10.75 3.95 -8.84
CA ARG A 416 11.23 5.32 -8.59
C ARG A 416 10.13 6.37 -8.77
N THR A 417 9.18 6.12 -9.68
CA THR A 417 8.09 7.06 -10.01
C THR A 417 6.82 6.83 -9.20
N ARG A 418 6.77 5.79 -8.35
CA ARG A 418 5.54 5.31 -7.67
C ARG A 418 4.43 5.05 -8.69
N ASP A 419 4.75 4.27 -9.72
CA ASP A 419 3.81 3.93 -10.77
C ASP A 419 2.60 3.14 -10.25
N HIS A 420 1.46 3.30 -10.91
CA HIS A 420 0.21 2.61 -10.60
C HIS A 420 0.28 1.07 -10.66
N ARG A 421 1.28 0.47 -11.32
CA ARG A 421 1.51 -0.99 -11.34
C ARG A 421 2.48 -1.49 -10.26
N LEU A 422 2.89 -0.63 -9.34
CA LEU A 422 3.62 -1.03 -8.14
C LEU A 422 2.70 -1.90 -7.25
N TRP A 423 3.17 -3.09 -6.88
CA TRP A 423 2.46 -4.06 -6.04
C TRP A 423 1.09 -4.50 -6.59
N ALA A 424 0.96 -4.56 -7.92
CA ALA A 424 -0.29 -4.88 -8.59
C ALA A 424 -0.71 -6.37 -8.53
N ARG A 425 0.21 -7.32 -8.24
CA ARG A 425 -0.15 -8.74 -8.11
C ARG A 425 -0.75 -9.04 -6.74
N GLN A 426 -1.87 -9.77 -6.74
CA GLN A 426 -2.58 -10.24 -5.53
C GLN A 426 -2.30 -11.73 -5.29
N GLN A 427 -2.60 -12.25 -4.10
CA GLN A 427 -2.32 -13.66 -3.75
C GLN A 427 -3.17 -14.66 -4.55
N GLU A 428 -4.29 -14.18 -5.11
CA GLU A 428 -5.24 -14.94 -5.93
C GLU A 428 -4.89 -14.98 -7.43
N ASP A 429 -3.86 -14.26 -7.87
CA ASP A 429 -3.45 -14.21 -9.28
C ASP A 429 -2.60 -15.45 -9.67
N ASP A 430 -2.86 -16.05 -10.83
CA ASP A 430 -2.12 -17.25 -11.31
C ASP A 430 -0.60 -17.02 -11.51
N ASP A 431 -0.15 -15.77 -11.68
CA ASP A 431 1.26 -15.38 -11.79
C ASP A 431 1.89 -14.89 -10.47
N PHE A 432 1.20 -15.07 -9.34
CA PHE A 432 1.74 -14.77 -8.02
C PHE A 432 2.98 -15.63 -7.72
N LEU A 433 4.06 -14.97 -7.27
CA LEU A 433 5.40 -15.53 -7.07
C LEU A 433 6.00 -16.23 -8.30
N THR A 434 5.52 -15.89 -9.50
CA THR A 434 6.22 -16.14 -10.75
C THR A 434 7.21 -15.00 -11.02
N VAL A 435 8.41 -15.35 -11.48
CA VAL A 435 9.45 -14.39 -11.85
C VAL A 435 10.01 -14.72 -13.23
N ARG A 436 10.22 -13.70 -14.07
CA ARG A 436 10.93 -13.86 -15.35
C ARG A 436 12.36 -14.33 -15.11
N SER A 437 12.73 -15.49 -15.65
CA SER A 437 14.12 -16.01 -15.58
C SER A 437 15.01 -15.49 -16.71
N GLY A 438 14.40 -15.02 -17.79
CA GLY A 438 15.04 -14.47 -18.98
C GLY A 438 14.02 -14.33 -20.12
N LEU A 439 14.49 -14.09 -21.34
CA LEU A 439 13.70 -14.23 -22.56
C LEU A 439 14.00 -15.56 -23.24
N GLY A 440 13.04 -16.11 -24.00
CA GLY A 440 13.21 -17.36 -24.75
C GLY A 440 12.03 -17.66 -25.68
N PRO A 441 12.10 -18.73 -26.48
CA PRO A 441 10.98 -19.21 -27.26
C PRO A 441 9.87 -19.76 -26.34
N ARG A 442 8.62 -19.35 -26.59
CA ARG A 442 7.43 -19.87 -25.91
C ARG A 442 6.38 -20.30 -26.95
N PRO A 443 5.56 -21.33 -26.71
CA PRO A 443 4.51 -21.71 -27.65
C PRO A 443 3.48 -20.59 -27.83
N ALA A 444 2.97 -20.45 -29.06
CA ALA A 444 1.82 -19.61 -29.34
C ALA A 444 0.56 -20.23 -28.72
N LEU A 445 -0.24 -19.43 -28.02
CA LEU A 445 -1.50 -19.88 -27.39
C LEU A 445 -2.59 -20.11 -28.45
N VAL A 446 -2.65 -19.25 -29.46
CA VAL A 446 -3.52 -19.44 -30.63
C VAL A 446 -2.69 -20.04 -31.77
N THR A 447 -3.11 -21.22 -32.22
CA THR A 447 -2.50 -21.97 -33.33
C THR A 447 -3.56 -22.37 -34.35
N ALA A 448 -3.20 -23.06 -35.43
CA ALA A 448 -4.18 -23.52 -36.42
C ALA A 448 -3.82 -24.87 -37.03
N LYS A 449 -4.83 -25.71 -37.28
CA LYS A 449 -4.67 -27.10 -37.75
C LYS A 449 -4.12 -27.16 -39.17
N ALA A 450 -3.15 -28.04 -39.41
CA ALA A 450 -2.68 -28.32 -40.76
C ALA A 450 -3.81 -28.98 -41.59
N PRO A 451 -4.20 -28.42 -42.76
CA PRO A 451 -5.29 -28.98 -43.55
C PRO A 451 -4.96 -30.38 -44.08
N THR A 452 -5.96 -31.26 -44.10
CA THR A 452 -5.78 -32.70 -44.40
C THR A 452 -6.11 -33.08 -45.85
N GLY A 453 -7.04 -32.37 -46.49
CA GLY A 453 -7.51 -32.63 -47.86
C GLY A 453 -6.79 -31.85 -48.96
N GLY A 454 -7.26 -31.99 -50.19
CA GLY A 454 -6.89 -31.10 -51.30
C GLY A 454 -5.46 -31.24 -51.83
N ASP A 455 -5.07 -30.26 -52.66
CA ASP A 455 -3.78 -30.23 -53.34
C ASP A 455 -2.57 -30.33 -52.38
N ARG A 456 -1.56 -31.12 -52.79
CA ARG A 456 -0.38 -31.41 -51.97
C ARG A 456 0.61 -30.24 -51.93
N GLY A 457 0.72 -29.47 -53.01
CA GLY A 457 1.56 -28.28 -53.06
C GLY A 457 1.03 -27.23 -52.09
N LEU A 458 -0.24 -26.86 -52.24
CA LEU A 458 -0.92 -25.87 -51.39
C LEU A 458 -0.92 -26.26 -49.90
N ARG A 459 -1.13 -27.55 -49.56
CA ARG A 459 -0.96 -28.02 -48.17
C ARG A 459 0.46 -27.84 -47.63
N SER A 460 1.49 -28.08 -48.46
CA SER A 460 2.89 -27.91 -48.04
C SER A 460 3.37 -26.45 -48.00
N GLU A 461 2.65 -25.54 -48.67
CA GLU A 461 2.80 -24.09 -48.54
C GLU A 461 2.27 -23.65 -47.16
N VAL A 462 1.01 -23.98 -46.86
CA VAL A 462 0.35 -23.64 -45.58
C VAL A 462 1.01 -24.31 -44.38
N GLY A 463 1.34 -25.60 -44.46
CA GLY A 463 1.99 -26.31 -43.36
C GLY A 463 3.33 -25.70 -42.93
N ARG A 464 4.07 -25.08 -43.86
CA ARG A 464 5.29 -24.31 -43.54
C ARG A 464 4.96 -22.95 -42.92
N ALA A 465 3.96 -22.24 -43.43
CA ALA A 465 3.52 -20.95 -42.88
C ALA A 465 2.93 -21.05 -41.46
N LEU A 466 2.36 -22.22 -41.11
CA LEU A 466 1.93 -22.57 -39.75
C LEU A 466 3.11 -22.96 -38.85
N ALA A 467 4.06 -23.76 -39.36
CA ALA A 467 5.23 -24.18 -38.59
C ALA A 467 6.16 -23.02 -38.17
N THR A 468 6.12 -21.87 -38.85
CA THR A 468 6.82 -20.64 -38.43
C THR A 468 6.01 -19.79 -37.43
N ARG A 469 4.87 -20.27 -36.92
CA ARG A 469 3.94 -19.57 -36.02
C ARG A 469 3.61 -20.36 -34.74
N THR A 470 4.11 -21.58 -34.59
CA THR A 470 3.88 -22.41 -33.39
C THR A 470 4.63 -21.91 -32.16
N GLU A 471 5.71 -21.15 -32.35
CA GLU A 471 6.54 -20.60 -31.28
C GLU A 471 6.78 -19.11 -31.51
N LEU A 472 6.77 -18.35 -30.42
CA LEU A 472 7.06 -16.93 -30.36
C LEU A 472 8.41 -16.74 -29.68
N ALA A 473 9.37 -16.20 -30.41
CA ALA A 473 10.68 -15.84 -29.88
C ALA A 473 10.58 -14.68 -28.87
N ASP A 474 11.58 -14.61 -27.99
CA ASP A 474 11.86 -13.48 -27.11
C ASP A 474 10.67 -13.07 -26.22
N LEU A 475 10.01 -14.08 -25.63
CA LEU A 475 9.02 -13.88 -24.58
C LEU A 475 9.61 -14.25 -23.20
N PRO A 476 9.12 -13.61 -22.10
CA PRO A 476 9.50 -13.98 -20.75
C PRO A 476 9.34 -15.49 -20.48
N VAL A 477 10.40 -16.12 -19.97
CA VAL A 477 10.37 -17.50 -19.47
C VAL A 477 9.98 -17.46 -17.98
N PRO A 478 8.79 -17.96 -17.60
CA PRO A 478 8.30 -17.86 -16.23
C PRO A 478 8.92 -18.93 -15.33
N LEU A 479 9.39 -18.51 -14.16
CA LEU A 479 9.81 -19.37 -13.06
C LEU A 479 8.84 -19.18 -11.88
N GLU A 480 7.87 -20.07 -11.72
CA GLU A 480 7.01 -20.06 -10.53
C GLU A 480 7.83 -20.58 -9.33
N LEU A 481 8.01 -19.75 -8.31
CA LEU A 481 8.74 -20.10 -7.08
C LEU A 481 7.89 -20.91 -6.09
N THR A 482 6.59 -21.04 -6.36
CA THR A 482 5.59 -21.75 -5.54
C THR A 482 5.82 -23.26 -5.43
N ALA A 483 6.74 -23.82 -6.21
CA ALA A 483 7.10 -25.25 -6.21
C ALA A 483 7.94 -25.71 -4.99
N GLY A 484 7.94 -24.94 -3.89
CA GLY A 484 8.58 -25.26 -2.61
C GLY A 484 10.09 -25.05 -2.56
N LEU A 485 10.84 -25.71 -3.46
CA LEU A 485 12.29 -25.52 -3.60
C LEU A 485 12.69 -25.38 -5.08
N THR A 486 13.23 -24.21 -5.40
CA THR A 486 13.81 -23.85 -6.70
C THR A 486 15.32 -23.65 -6.53
N ALA A 487 16.11 -23.86 -7.58
CA ALA A 487 17.54 -23.56 -7.59
C ALA A 487 17.95 -22.66 -8.75
N VAL A 488 19.02 -21.89 -8.52
CA VAL A 488 19.74 -21.11 -9.53
C VAL A 488 21.21 -21.51 -9.45
N THR A 489 21.81 -21.89 -10.58
CA THR A 489 23.18 -22.40 -10.66
C THR A 489 24.00 -21.72 -11.75
N GLY A 490 25.29 -21.55 -11.49
CA GLY A 490 26.23 -20.94 -12.43
C GLY A 490 27.37 -20.18 -11.74
N PRO A 491 28.11 -19.33 -12.46
CA PRO A 491 29.16 -18.50 -11.87
C PRO A 491 28.58 -17.54 -10.82
N ALA A 492 29.27 -17.36 -9.69
CA ALA A 492 28.74 -16.64 -8.53
C ALA A 492 28.29 -15.20 -8.86
N GLU A 493 29.06 -14.46 -9.68
CA GLU A 493 28.72 -13.10 -10.10
C GLU A 493 27.44 -13.05 -10.96
N THR A 494 27.25 -14.04 -11.83
CA THR A 494 26.06 -14.18 -12.68
C THR A 494 24.84 -14.55 -11.84
N VAL A 495 24.97 -15.49 -10.90
CA VAL A 495 23.92 -15.84 -9.94
C VAL A 495 23.54 -14.63 -9.09
N ASP A 496 24.51 -13.88 -8.57
CA ASP A 496 24.24 -12.67 -7.77
C ASP A 496 23.56 -11.56 -8.59
N ALA A 497 23.89 -11.42 -9.88
CA ALA A 497 23.25 -10.45 -10.78
C ALA A 497 21.81 -10.85 -11.14
N TRP A 498 21.57 -12.14 -11.38
CA TRP A 498 20.23 -12.68 -11.63
C TRP A 498 19.35 -12.60 -10.36
N VAL A 499 19.90 -12.93 -9.18
CA VAL A 499 19.18 -12.82 -7.90
C VAL A 499 18.80 -11.37 -7.58
N ARG A 500 19.68 -10.40 -7.89
CA ARG A 500 19.33 -8.96 -7.79
C ARG A 500 18.17 -8.60 -8.72
N ALA A 501 18.19 -9.05 -9.98
CA ALA A 501 17.10 -8.84 -10.93
C ALA A 501 15.77 -9.44 -10.41
N ALA A 502 15.78 -10.73 -10.07
CA ALA A 502 14.61 -11.46 -9.60
C ALA A 502 13.99 -10.89 -8.32
N VAL A 503 14.81 -10.57 -7.31
CA VAL A 503 14.29 -10.04 -6.03
C VAL A 503 13.83 -8.59 -6.14
N VAL A 504 14.49 -7.75 -6.95
CA VAL A 504 13.97 -6.40 -7.25
C VAL A 504 12.65 -6.47 -8.01
N ARG A 505 12.54 -7.35 -9.01
CA ARG A 505 11.31 -7.62 -9.76
C ARG A 505 10.16 -8.02 -8.83
N LEU A 506 10.37 -9.01 -7.95
CA LEU A 506 9.38 -9.43 -6.95
C LEU A 506 8.98 -8.29 -5.99
N ALA A 507 9.95 -7.52 -5.48
CA ALA A 507 9.69 -6.40 -4.57
C ALA A 507 8.93 -5.22 -5.21
N VAL A 508 8.88 -5.15 -6.54
CA VAL A 508 8.08 -4.18 -7.30
C VAL A 508 6.71 -4.75 -7.67
N THR A 509 6.57 -6.05 -7.91
CA THR A 509 5.29 -6.66 -8.29
C THR A 509 4.40 -7.10 -7.12
N HIS A 510 4.97 -7.38 -5.94
CA HIS A 510 4.27 -7.91 -4.76
C HIS A 510 4.32 -6.95 -3.57
N SER A 511 3.24 -6.82 -2.80
CA SER A 511 3.23 -6.01 -1.57
C SER A 511 4.17 -6.58 -0.49
N PRO A 512 4.84 -5.74 0.33
CA PRO A 512 5.54 -6.18 1.54
C PRO A 512 4.61 -6.76 2.62
N THR A 513 3.28 -6.71 2.42
CA THR A 513 2.29 -7.42 3.24
C THR A 513 2.05 -8.85 2.76
N ASP A 514 2.14 -9.10 1.46
CA ASP A 514 1.88 -10.43 0.85
C ASP A 514 3.15 -11.28 0.72
N LEU A 515 4.32 -10.63 0.61
CA LEU A 515 5.63 -11.27 0.46
C LEU A 515 6.66 -10.74 1.46
N ALA A 516 7.21 -11.63 2.28
CA ALA A 516 8.41 -11.42 3.07
C ALA A 516 9.64 -12.02 2.36
N VAL A 517 10.78 -11.34 2.42
CA VAL A 517 12.07 -11.83 1.88
C VAL A 517 13.07 -12.05 3.01
N THR A 518 13.71 -13.22 3.02
CA THR A 518 14.75 -13.60 3.98
C THR A 518 15.94 -14.24 3.25
N ALA A 519 17.10 -14.30 3.87
CA ALA A 519 18.30 -14.90 3.26
C ALA A 519 19.21 -15.60 4.27
N VAL A 520 19.70 -16.77 3.88
CA VAL A 520 20.82 -17.48 4.51
C VAL A 520 22.01 -17.42 3.56
N LEU A 521 23.04 -16.66 3.94
CA LEU A 521 24.17 -16.32 3.06
C LEU A 521 25.49 -16.89 3.56
N GLY A 522 26.38 -17.24 2.63
CA GLY A 522 27.79 -17.45 2.91
C GLY A 522 28.55 -16.13 3.09
N PRO A 523 29.71 -16.14 3.76
CA PRO A 523 30.54 -14.95 3.94
C PRO A 523 31.05 -14.35 2.63
N GLY A 524 31.00 -15.10 1.51
CA GLY A 524 31.32 -14.60 0.17
C GLY A 524 30.22 -13.73 -0.48
N ARG A 525 28.95 -13.87 -0.07
CA ARG A 525 27.80 -13.14 -0.66
C ARG A 525 27.22 -12.04 0.24
N ALA A 526 27.97 -11.54 1.23
CA ALA A 526 27.54 -10.45 2.13
C ALA A 526 27.22 -9.11 1.40
N SER A 527 27.63 -8.97 0.14
CA SER A 527 27.17 -7.93 -0.78
C SER A 527 25.64 -7.93 -1.00
N LEU A 528 24.98 -9.10 -0.92
CA LEU A 528 23.53 -9.21 -1.06
C LEU A 528 22.79 -8.67 0.18
N GLU A 529 23.24 -9.02 1.40
CA GLU A 529 22.72 -8.46 2.66
C GLU A 529 22.70 -6.92 2.65
N SER A 530 23.77 -6.33 2.09
CA SER A 530 24.01 -4.89 2.07
C SER A 530 22.95 -4.07 1.34
N TRP A 531 22.18 -4.69 0.43
CA TRP A 531 21.07 -4.04 -0.29
C TRP A 531 19.70 -4.61 0.09
N LEU A 532 19.58 -5.90 0.39
CA LEU A 532 18.30 -6.54 0.77
C LEU A 532 17.64 -5.84 1.98
N ARG A 533 18.42 -5.47 3.00
CA ARG A 533 17.97 -4.75 4.21
C ARG A 533 17.26 -3.40 3.98
N TRP A 534 17.24 -2.89 2.75
CA TRP A 534 16.53 -1.66 2.36
C TRP A 534 15.15 -1.94 1.72
N LEU A 535 14.82 -3.19 1.39
CA LEU A 535 13.50 -3.56 0.89
C LEU A 535 12.47 -3.59 2.04
N PRO A 536 11.26 -3.04 1.86
CA PRO A 536 10.22 -3.12 2.90
C PRO A 536 9.75 -4.57 3.17
N HIS A 537 9.98 -5.48 2.22
CA HIS A 537 9.72 -6.93 2.32
C HIS A 537 10.65 -7.66 3.31
N VAL A 538 11.77 -7.05 3.71
CA VAL A 538 12.73 -7.63 4.66
C VAL A 538 12.30 -7.27 6.08
N SER A 539 11.26 -7.97 6.55
CA SER A 539 10.51 -7.67 7.77
C SER A 539 11.36 -7.60 9.04
N SER A 540 11.09 -6.60 9.89
CA SER A 540 11.66 -6.48 11.23
C SER A 540 10.86 -7.18 12.34
N ALA A 541 9.74 -7.82 12.01
CA ALA A 541 8.83 -8.46 12.96
C ALA A 541 9.21 -9.93 13.28
N GLY A 542 10.49 -10.18 13.55
CA GLY A 542 11.00 -11.55 13.74
C GLY A 542 12.47 -11.63 14.14
N PRO A 543 13.09 -12.83 14.06
CA PRO A 543 14.54 -12.98 14.11
C PRO A 543 15.19 -12.28 12.90
N ALA A 544 16.52 -12.07 12.95
CA ALA A 544 17.25 -11.35 11.91
C ALA A 544 16.96 -11.95 10.51
N PRO A 545 16.37 -11.18 9.58
CA PRO A 545 15.86 -11.72 8.31
C PRO A 545 16.97 -12.09 7.31
N VAL A 546 18.20 -11.66 7.58
CA VAL A 546 19.40 -12.18 6.93
C VAL A 546 20.29 -12.84 7.98
N ALA A 547 20.74 -14.06 7.69
CA ALA A 547 21.63 -14.85 8.54
C ALA A 547 22.89 -15.28 7.77
N VAL A 548 24.06 -14.99 8.32
CA VAL A 548 25.35 -15.32 7.67
C VAL A 548 25.99 -16.54 8.33
N GLY A 549 26.19 -17.60 7.53
CA GLY A 549 26.83 -18.85 7.95
C GLY A 549 25.93 -19.85 8.69
N ALA A 550 26.31 -21.13 8.62
CA ALA A 550 25.48 -22.30 8.94
C ALA A 550 24.71 -22.23 10.26
N ALA A 551 25.34 -21.83 11.37
CA ALA A 551 24.70 -21.82 12.69
C ALA A 551 23.57 -20.77 12.81
N ALA A 552 23.75 -19.60 12.20
CA ALA A 552 22.70 -18.58 12.13
C ALA A 552 21.63 -18.97 11.10
N GLY A 553 22.06 -19.53 9.95
CA GLY A 553 21.16 -20.01 8.90
C GLY A 553 20.23 -21.12 9.35
N GLN A 554 20.72 -22.09 10.12
CA GLN A 554 19.91 -23.17 10.69
C GLN A 554 18.86 -22.60 11.66
N ALA A 555 19.26 -21.70 12.57
CA ALA A 555 18.33 -21.06 13.49
C ALA A 555 17.26 -20.22 12.78
N LEU A 556 17.61 -19.55 11.67
CA LEU A 556 16.65 -18.82 10.84
C LEU A 556 15.66 -19.80 10.17
N LEU A 557 16.14 -20.84 9.47
CA LEU A 557 15.26 -21.81 8.81
C LEU A 557 14.36 -22.58 9.80
N GLU A 558 14.88 -22.96 10.97
CA GLU A 558 14.08 -23.54 12.05
C GLU A 558 13.00 -22.57 12.54
N SER A 559 13.32 -21.28 12.70
CA SER A 559 12.33 -20.27 13.10
C SER A 559 11.24 -20.03 12.04
N LEU A 560 11.60 -20.04 10.75
CA LEU A 560 10.65 -19.91 9.63
C LEU A 560 9.77 -21.17 9.49
N THR A 561 10.31 -22.35 9.79
CA THR A 561 9.55 -23.61 9.81
C THR A 561 8.63 -23.70 11.03
N LEU A 562 9.01 -23.08 12.16
CA LEU A 562 8.18 -23.05 13.37
C LEU A 562 7.08 -21.98 13.32
N ALA A 563 7.30 -20.87 12.61
CA ALA A 563 6.26 -19.87 12.36
C ALA A 563 4.99 -20.53 11.80
N ALA A 564 3.85 -20.22 12.40
CA ALA A 564 2.56 -20.65 11.86
C ALA A 564 2.32 -19.92 10.53
N GLY A 565 1.72 -20.61 9.55
CA GLY A 565 1.38 -20.00 8.26
C GLY A 565 0.45 -18.81 8.47
N GLY A 566 0.99 -17.60 8.27
CA GLY A 566 0.22 -16.37 8.25
C GLY A 566 -0.51 -16.19 6.93
N ALA A 567 -1.03 -15.00 6.68
CA ALA A 567 -1.53 -14.59 5.37
C ALA A 567 -0.42 -13.98 4.49
N GLN A 568 0.84 -14.36 4.71
CA GLN A 568 2.01 -13.78 4.08
C GLN A 568 2.97 -14.89 3.64
N HIS A 569 3.31 -14.90 2.36
CA HIS A 569 4.31 -15.81 1.81
C HIS A 569 5.72 -15.37 2.18
N THR A 570 6.61 -16.34 2.43
CA THR A 570 8.03 -16.06 2.73
C THR A 570 8.92 -16.68 1.67
N LEU A 571 9.73 -15.87 0.99
CA LEU A 571 10.83 -16.33 0.16
C LEU A 571 12.12 -16.36 0.99
N CYS A 572 12.82 -17.49 1.00
CA CYS A 572 14.12 -17.63 1.65
C CYS A 572 15.22 -17.96 0.61
N LEU A 573 16.16 -17.05 0.43
CA LEU A 573 17.37 -17.28 -0.37
C LEU A 573 18.33 -18.16 0.43
N VAL A 574 18.87 -19.24 -0.14
CA VAL A 574 19.79 -20.15 0.56
C VAL A 574 21.06 -20.34 -0.26
N ASP A 575 22.14 -19.69 0.15
CA ASP A 575 23.47 -19.83 -0.46
C ASP A 575 24.14 -21.16 -0.08
N GLU A 576 24.62 -21.89 -1.07
CA GLU A 576 25.51 -23.05 -0.88
C GLU A 576 26.73 -22.68 0.00
N GLY A 577 27.27 -21.47 -0.19
CA GLY A 577 28.36 -20.91 0.60
C GLY A 577 28.07 -20.69 2.09
N ALA A 578 26.80 -20.81 2.54
CA ALA A 578 26.45 -20.72 3.95
C ALA A 578 26.93 -21.93 4.78
N GLY A 579 27.17 -23.08 4.14
CA GLY A 579 27.62 -24.30 4.81
C GLY A 579 26.51 -25.09 5.50
N LEU A 580 25.24 -24.90 5.11
CA LEU A 580 24.14 -25.76 5.53
C LEU A 580 24.23 -27.14 4.87
N THR A 581 23.75 -28.18 5.56
CA THR A 581 23.65 -29.52 4.95
C THR A 581 22.44 -29.60 4.03
N ARG A 582 22.61 -30.17 2.82
CA ARG A 582 21.53 -30.36 1.83
C ARG A 582 20.29 -31.04 2.44
N ARG A 583 20.52 -32.09 3.25
CA ARG A 583 19.47 -32.80 4.01
C ARG A 583 18.63 -31.91 4.94
N HIS A 584 19.21 -30.87 5.53
CA HIS A 584 18.46 -29.92 6.35
C HIS A 584 17.57 -29.02 5.47
N VAL A 585 18.10 -28.53 4.34
CA VAL A 585 17.33 -27.73 3.37
C VAL A 585 16.20 -28.56 2.75
N GLU A 586 16.43 -29.84 2.45
CA GLU A 586 15.42 -30.79 1.98
C GLU A 586 14.31 -31.04 3.02
N ALA A 587 14.67 -31.17 4.30
CA ALA A 587 13.69 -31.33 5.39
C ALA A 587 12.84 -30.06 5.59
N VAL A 588 13.44 -28.87 5.46
CA VAL A 588 12.71 -27.60 5.48
C VAL A 588 11.81 -27.47 4.26
N ALA A 589 12.30 -27.77 3.05
CA ALA A 589 11.50 -27.76 1.83
C ALA A 589 10.27 -28.67 1.92
N GLN A 590 10.41 -29.85 2.53
CA GLN A 590 9.29 -30.77 2.76
C GLN A 590 8.25 -30.23 3.75
N ALA A 591 8.66 -29.43 4.74
CA ALA A 591 7.75 -28.78 5.70
C ALA A 591 7.17 -27.45 5.20
N ALA A 592 7.79 -26.84 4.17
CA ALA A 592 7.48 -25.50 3.68
C ALA A 592 6.15 -25.42 2.91
N GLY A 593 5.78 -26.48 2.19
CA GLY A 593 4.60 -26.52 1.32
C GLY A 593 3.24 -26.36 2.03
N GLU A 594 3.17 -26.62 3.35
CA GLU A 594 1.97 -26.38 4.17
C GLU A 594 1.96 -24.98 4.83
N ARG A 595 2.99 -24.15 4.60
CA ARG A 595 3.29 -22.94 5.40
C ARG A 595 3.57 -21.67 4.59
N GLN A 596 3.22 -21.64 3.30
CA GLN A 596 3.51 -20.52 2.38
C GLN A 596 5.01 -20.12 2.29
N LEU A 597 5.92 -21.01 2.69
CA LEU A 597 7.36 -20.82 2.66
C LEU A 597 7.93 -21.38 1.34
N HIS A 598 8.80 -20.61 0.68
CA HIS A 598 9.42 -20.95 -0.59
C HIS A 598 10.93 -20.76 -0.51
N LEU A 599 11.70 -21.73 -1.00
CA LEU A 599 13.16 -21.73 -0.92
C LEU A 599 13.80 -21.54 -2.30
N LEU A 600 14.82 -20.68 -2.37
CA LEU A 600 15.62 -20.45 -3.57
C LEU A 600 17.11 -20.75 -3.29
N TRP A 601 17.57 -21.92 -3.72
CA TRP A 601 18.95 -22.37 -3.55
C TRP A 601 19.89 -21.69 -4.55
N LEU A 602 21.00 -21.12 -4.08
CA LEU A 602 22.01 -20.44 -4.89
C LEU A 602 23.29 -21.28 -4.91
N GLY A 603 23.44 -22.10 -5.95
CA GLY A 603 24.53 -23.08 -6.09
C GLY A 603 25.54 -22.76 -7.18
N ALA A 604 26.65 -23.49 -7.21
CA ALA A 604 27.66 -23.37 -8.28
C ALA A 604 27.40 -24.29 -9.50
N ARG A 605 26.80 -25.47 -9.29
CA ARG A 605 26.54 -26.48 -10.34
C ARG A 605 25.17 -27.14 -10.18
N ARG A 606 24.50 -27.44 -11.29
CA ARG A 606 23.20 -28.14 -11.32
C ARG A 606 23.28 -29.58 -10.78
N GLU A 607 24.41 -30.29 -10.94
CA GLU A 607 24.62 -31.64 -10.40
C GLU A 607 24.68 -31.67 -8.86
N GLU A 608 24.82 -30.51 -8.23
CA GLU A 608 25.04 -30.34 -6.79
C GLU A 608 23.82 -29.70 -6.08
N VAL A 609 22.67 -29.53 -6.74
CA VAL A 609 21.44 -29.04 -6.08
C VAL A 609 20.84 -30.08 -5.10
N PRO A 610 20.02 -29.66 -4.11
CA PRO A 610 19.32 -30.61 -3.24
C PRO A 610 18.30 -31.48 -4.01
N ALA A 611 18.08 -32.72 -3.56
CA ALA A 611 17.24 -33.70 -4.28
C ALA A 611 15.74 -33.36 -4.28
N ALA A 612 15.31 -32.41 -3.44
CA ALA A 612 13.93 -31.91 -3.38
C ALA A 612 13.63 -30.78 -4.39
N THR A 613 14.63 -30.28 -5.13
CA THR A 613 14.46 -29.17 -6.08
C THR A 613 13.52 -29.53 -7.23
N ALA A 614 12.49 -28.71 -7.45
CA ALA A 614 11.47 -28.90 -8.49
C ALA A 614 11.86 -28.28 -9.84
N ARG A 615 12.59 -27.16 -9.83
CA ARG A 615 13.06 -26.41 -11.01
C ARG A 615 14.48 -25.88 -10.79
N VAL A 616 15.30 -25.90 -11.84
CA VAL A 616 16.66 -25.36 -11.84
C VAL A 616 16.82 -24.37 -12.98
N VAL A 617 17.22 -23.13 -12.68
CA VAL A 617 17.75 -22.20 -13.68
C VAL A 617 19.26 -22.38 -13.74
N ASP A 618 19.77 -22.94 -14.83
CA ASP A 618 21.21 -22.98 -15.09
C ASP A 618 21.62 -21.80 -15.97
N LEU A 619 22.42 -20.90 -15.39
CA LEU A 619 22.92 -19.67 -16.01
C LEU A 619 24.20 -19.89 -16.84
N ALA A 620 24.78 -21.10 -16.82
CA ALA A 620 25.91 -21.47 -17.66
C ALA A 620 25.47 -22.13 -18.98
N THR A 621 24.31 -22.81 -18.98
CA THR A 621 23.67 -23.33 -20.21
C THR A 621 22.50 -22.47 -20.72
N SER A 622 22.13 -21.42 -19.99
CA SER A 622 20.97 -20.55 -20.27
C SER A 622 19.67 -21.35 -20.45
N SER A 623 19.30 -22.12 -19.44
CA SER A 623 18.15 -23.04 -19.51
C SER A 623 17.43 -23.20 -18.18
N LEU A 624 16.10 -23.30 -18.23
CA LEU A 624 15.24 -23.70 -17.12
C LEU A 624 14.91 -25.19 -17.24
N GLU A 625 15.51 -26.03 -16.39
CA GLU A 625 15.23 -27.46 -16.31
C GLU A 625 14.11 -27.77 -15.30
N HIS A 626 13.14 -28.59 -15.71
CA HIS A 626 12.05 -29.07 -14.84
C HIS A 626 12.35 -30.49 -14.34
N ALA A 627 12.23 -30.70 -13.02
CA ALA A 627 12.55 -31.97 -12.38
C ALA A 627 11.72 -33.15 -12.92
N ARG A 628 12.17 -34.38 -12.62
CA ARG A 628 11.51 -35.65 -13.04
C ARG A 628 11.36 -35.81 -14.57
N ARG A 629 12.20 -35.12 -15.35
CA ARG A 629 12.14 -35.03 -16.83
C ARG A 629 10.90 -34.26 -17.34
N GLY A 630 10.48 -33.22 -16.63
CA GLY A 630 9.35 -32.37 -17.04
C GLY A 630 9.59 -31.58 -18.33
N GLY A 631 10.86 -31.37 -18.70
CA GLY A 631 11.26 -30.64 -19.90
C GLY A 631 12.41 -29.67 -19.62
N THR A 632 12.78 -28.90 -20.63
CA THR A 632 13.77 -27.82 -20.53
C THR A 632 13.29 -26.66 -21.38
N ASP A 633 13.07 -25.49 -20.76
CA ASP A 633 12.83 -24.25 -21.50
C ASP A 633 14.17 -23.58 -21.81
N ALA A 634 14.39 -23.21 -23.07
CA ALA A 634 15.59 -22.49 -23.49
C ALA A 634 15.48 -20.99 -23.16
N ILE A 635 16.58 -20.38 -22.73
CA ILE A 635 16.66 -18.94 -22.45
C ILE A 635 17.64 -18.32 -23.46
N THR A 636 17.15 -17.43 -24.33
CA THR A 636 17.95 -16.70 -25.32
C THR A 636 18.70 -15.52 -24.69
N GLU A 637 18.12 -14.87 -23.68
CA GLU A 637 18.71 -13.73 -22.99
C GLU A 637 18.49 -13.82 -21.47
N LEU A 638 19.57 -13.76 -20.68
CA LEU A 638 19.53 -13.81 -19.21
C LEU A 638 19.33 -12.42 -18.61
N GLU A 639 18.46 -12.30 -17.61
CA GLU A 639 18.35 -11.06 -16.82
C GLU A 639 19.52 -10.92 -15.85
N ALA A 640 20.12 -9.73 -15.79
CA ALA A 640 21.19 -9.38 -14.88
C ALA A 640 21.04 -7.93 -14.40
N LEU A 641 21.07 -7.71 -13.08
CA LEU A 641 21.05 -6.38 -12.47
C LEU A 641 22.36 -6.11 -11.73
N ASP A 642 22.91 -4.91 -11.85
CA ASP A 642 24.12 -4.51 -11.12
C ASP A 642 23.80 -4.21 -9.63
N LEU A 643 24.83 -4.04 -8.81
CA LEU A 643 24.64 -3.77 -7.39
C LEU A 643 24.16 -2.34 -7.12
N ALA A 644 24.60 -1.35 -7.91
CA ALA A 644 24.26 0.05 -7.67
C ALA A 644 22.79 0.35 -8.02
N THR A 645 22.28 -0.18 -9.14
CA THR A 645 20.86 -0.02 -9.48
C THR A 645 19.98 -0.73 -8.46
N ALA A 646 20.27 -2.00 -8.11
CA ALA A 646 19.51 -2.73 -7.08
C ALA A 646 19.44 -1.98 -5.75
N TRP A 647 20.55 -1.39 -5.30
CA TRP A 647 20.60 -0.55 -4.09
C TRP A 647 19.75 0.71 -4.21
N SER A 648 19.83 1.42 -5.35
CA SER A 648 19.03 2.62 -5.60
C SER A 648 17.52 2.33 -5.66
N THR A 649 17.14 1.17 -6.17
CA THR A 649 15.75 0.74 -6.31
C THR A 649 15.19 0.30 -4.96
N ALA A 650 15.93 -0.50 -4.19
CA ALA A 650 15.51 -0.88 -2.83
C ALA A 650 15.31 0.35 -1.92
N ARG A 651 16.22 1.33 -2.00
CA ARG A 651 16.07 2.63 -1.33
C ARG A 651 14.82 3.41 -1.74
N SER A 652 14.42 3.32 -3.00
CA SER A 652 13.21 4.01 -3.49
C SER A 652 11.95 3.35 -2.93
N LEU A 653 11.95 2.02 -2.78
CA LEU A 653 10.87 1.25 -2.17
C LEU A 653 10.81 1.37 -0.64
N ALA A 654 11.94 1.65 0.04
CA ALA A 654 12.01 1.74 1.51
C ALA A 654 10.99 2.72 2.12
N GLY A 655 10.77 3.86 1.45
CA GLY A 655 9.83 4.90 1.87
C GLY A 655 8.36 4.65 1.51
N TYR A 656 8.01 3.48 0.97
CA TYR A 656 6.64 3.12 0.56
C TYR A 656 6.00 2.14 1.55
N ARG A 657 4.69 2.27 1.77
CA ARG A 657 3.85 1.31 2.53
C ARG A 657 2.54 1.05 1.80
N ASP A 658 1.97 -0.13 1.96
CA ASP A 658 0.71 -0.52 1.34
C ASP A 658 -0.48 0.13 2.05
N GLU A 659 -1.31 0.91 1.34
CA GLU A 659 -2.49 1.54 1.94
C GLU A 659 -3.55 0.52 2.37
N ALA A 660 -3.62 -0.64 1.71
CA ALA A 660 -4.52 -1.72 2.13
C ALA A 660 -4.09 -2.32 3.48
N ALA A 661 -2.79 -2.33 3.78
CA ALA A 661 -2.25 -2.84 5.06
C ALA A 661 -2.49 -1.89 6.24
N VAL A 662 -2.73 -0.60 5.98
CA VAL A 662 -3.24 0.37 6.97
C VAL A 662 -4.75 0.12 7.25
N GLY A 663 -5.43 -0.61 6.37
CA GLY A 663 -6.89 -0.76 6.31
C GLY A 663 -7.51 -1.94 7.06
N ALA A 664 -6.82 -2.60 7.98
CA ALA A 664 -7.50 -3.49 8.93
C ALA A 664 -8.42 -2.65 9.83
N ALA A 665 -9.72 -2.95 9.88
CA ALA A 665 -10.68 -2.18 10.68
C ALA A 665 -10.35 -2.19 12.19
N GLU A 666 -9.63 -3.21 12.65
CA GLU A 666 -9.09 -3.34 14.01
C GLU A 666 -7.87 -2.43 14.27
N ALA A 667 -7.17 -1.95 13.24
CA ALA A 667 -6.04 -1.01 13.35
C ALA A 667 -6.50 0.46 13.36
N LEU A 668 -7.68 0.76 12.82
CA LEU A 668 -8.30 2.10 12.88
C LEU A 668 -8.92 2.43 14.25
N LEU A 669 -9.09 1.41 15.12
CA LEU A 669 -9.58 1.58 16.48
C LEU A 669 -8.42 1.34 17.47
N PRO A 670 -7.96 2.35 18.22
CA PRO A 670 -6.90 2.15 19.20
C PRO A 670 -7.34 1.13 20.27
N PRO A 671 -6.50 0.12 20.61
CA PRO A 671 -6.90 -1.02 21.43
C PRO A 671 -7.23 -0.64 22.90
N ALA A 672 -6.75 0.53 23.34
CA ALA A 672 -7.22 1.24 24.51
C ALA A 672 -6.93 2.74 24.33
N VAL A 673 -7.73 3.61 24.95
CA VAL A 673 -7.48 5.06 25.02
C VAL A 673 -7.73 5.52 26.45
N ARG A 674 -6.90 6.42 26.98
CA ARG A 674 -7.11 6.98 28.31
C ARG A 674 -8.13 8.13 28.24
N LEU A 675 -8.94 8.28 29.29
CA LEU A 675 -9.88 9.41 29.38
C LEU A 675 -9.20 10.81 29.26
N PRO A 676 -8.01 11.07 29.82
CA PRO A 676 -7.21 12.27 29.53
C PRO A 676 -6.95 12.54 28.03
N GLU A 677 -6.71 11.48 27.25
CA GLU A 677 -6.45 11.57 25.81
C GLU A 677 -7.75 11.84 25.03
N LEU A 678 -8.88 11.21 25.41
CA LEU A 678 -10.21 11.45 24.82
C LEU A 678 -10.79 12.82 25.14
N THR A 679 -10.55 13.32 26.36
CA THR A 679 -11.00 14.65 26.78
C THR A 679 -10.09 15.74 26.21
N GLY A 680 -8.81 15.44 26.00
CA GLY A 680 -7.75 16.44 25.75
C GLY A 680 -7.41 17.25 27.01
N CYS A 681 -7.49 16.64 28.19
CA CYS A 681 -7.27 17.27 29.49
C CYS A 681 -6.19 16.51 30.27
N GLY A 682 -5.19 17.19 30.81
CA GLY A 682 -4.27 16.57 31.78
C GLY A 682 -5.00 16.26 33.08
N SER A 683 -4.85 15.04 33.63
CA SER A 683 -5.46 14.65 34.92
C SER A 683 -5.03 15.54 36.10
N ASP A 684 -3.88 16.20 35.95
CA ASP A 684 -3.18 16.93 36.99
C ASP A 684 -3.27 18.46 36.75
N ASP A 685 -3.96 18.90 35.68
CA ASP A 685 -4.08 20.31 35.29
C ASP A 685 -5.41 20.90 35.76
N VAL A 686 -5.38 21.54 36.93
CA VAL A 686 -6.56 22.15 37.57
C VAL A 686 -7.10 23.33 36.77
N GLU A 687 -6.25 24.08 36.05
CA GLU A 687 -6.68 25.24 35.27
C GLU A 687 -7.51 24.80 34.06
N GLN A 688 -7.06 23.76 33.33
CA GLN A 688 -7.84 23.16 32.23
C GLN A 688 -9.21 22.62 32.68
N VAL A 689 -9.29 22.00 33.87
CA VAL A 689 -10.57 21.49 34.41
C VAL A 689 -11.52 22.65 34.76
N LEU A 690 -11.01 23.72 35.38
CA LEU A 690 -11.82 24.91 35.67
C LEU A 690 -12.28 25.65 34.40
N GLU A 691 -11.43 25.75 33.37
CA GLU A 691 -11.80 26.30 32.06
C GLU A 691 -12.92 25.47 31.40
N ARG A 692 -12.81 24.14 31.41
CA ARG A 692 -13.87 23.22 30.94
C ARG A 692 -15.18 23.40 31.70
N TRP A 693 -15.13 23.49 33.03
CA TRP A 693 -16.32 23.73 33.84
C TRP A 693 -16.98 25.07 33.51
N SER A 694 -16.20 26.13 33.22
CA SER A 694 -16.72 27.44 32.81
C SER A 694 -17.35 27.45 31.41
N THR A 695 -16.88 26.58 30.51
CA THR A 695 -17.33 26.53 29.10
C THR A 695 -18.41 25.47 28.84
N SER A 696 -18.70 24.59 29.79
CA SER A 696 -19.58 23.42 29.61
C SER A 696 -21.04 23.77 29.29
N ARG A 697 -21.57 23.22 28.20
CA ARG A 697 -22.94 23.47 27.68
C ARG A 697 -23.73 22.18 27.38
N GLY A 698 -23.67 21.18 28.26
CA GLY A 698 -24.43 19.93 28.14
C GLY A 698 -24.24 19.04 29.37
N LEU A 699 -24.61 17.77 29.27
CA LEU A 699 -24.22 16.70 30.21
C LEU A 699 -23.52 15.58 29.42
N ARG A 700 -22.53 15.97 28.60
CA ARG A 700 -21.83 15.11 27.65
C ARG A 700 -20.59 14.45 28.26
N ALA A 701 -20.41 13.18 27.94
CA ALA A 701 -19.28 12.35 28.31
C ALA A 701 -18.65 11.71 27.07
N GLN A 702 -17.34 11.51 27.10
CA GLN A 702 -16.56 10.68 26.17
C GLN A 702 -16.52 9.24 26.69
N LEU A 703 -16.78 8.27 25.82
CA LEU A 703 -16.80 6.83 26.16
C LEU A 703 -15.60 6.06 25.58
N GLY A 704 -15.03 6.54 24.46
CA GLY A 704 -13.99 5.86 23.71
C GLY A 704 -13.64 6.61 22.43
N ALA A 705 -12.79 6.01 21.59
CA ALA A 705 -12.56 6.47 20.22
C ALA A 705 -13.24 5.55 19.21
N GLY A 706 -13.79 6.14 18.15
CA GLY A 706 -14.24 5.47 16.94
C GLY A 706 -13.43 5.96 15.73
N THR A 707 -13.75 5.45 14.54
CA THR A 707 -13.08 5.83 13.28
C THR A 707 -13.09 7.33 13.00
N ASP A 708 -14.15 8.02 13.46
CA ASP A 708 -14.43 9.41 13.14
C ASP A 708 -14.06 10.37 14.29
N GLY A 709 -13.41 9.87 15.34
CA GLY A 709 -13.03 10.63 16.55
C GLY A 709 -13.65 10.09 17.84
N ALA A 710 -13.76 10.95 18.86
CA ALA A 710 -14.26 10.55 20.18
C ALA A 710 -15.76 10.20 20.17
N VAL A 711 -16.09 8.99 20.62
CA VAL A 711 -17.47 8.54 20.85
C VAL A 711 -18.00 9.21 22.12
N THR A 712 -19.14 9.91 22.02
CA THR A 712 -19.77 10.61 23.15
C THR A 712 -21.20 10.19 23.39
N ILE A 713 -21.68 10.41 24.61
CA ILE A 713 -23.10 10.35 25.01
C ILE A 713 -23.46 11.60 25.82
N ASP A 714 -24.62 12.21 25.59
CA ASP A 714 -25.18 13.31 26.42
C ASP A 714 -26.47 12.87 27.10
N LEU A 715 -26.50 12.97 28.44
CA LEU A 715 -27.61 12.49 29.27
C LEU A 715 -28.94 13.26 29.04
N ARG A 716 -28.91 14.42 28.39
CA ARG A 716 -30.11 15.23 28.05
C ARG A 716 -30.59 14.96 26.63
N GLU A 717 -29.68 14.70 25.70
CA GLU A 717 -29.98 14.53 24.26
C GLU A 717 -30.25 13.07 23.89
N ASP A 718 -29.40 12.14 24.32
CA ASP A 718 -29.45 10.70 23.95
C ASP A 718 -30.46 9.88 24.76
N GLY A 719 -31.03 10.47 25.80
CA GLY A 719 -32.07 9.89 26.65
C GLY A 719 -31.71 9.96 28.15
N PRO A 720 -32.69 10.27 29.03
CA PRO A 720 -32.43 10.45 30.45
C PRO A 720 -32.08 9.15 31.20
N HIS A 721 -32.40 7.98 30.63
CA HIS A 721 -32.18 6.68 31.27
C HIS A 721 -31.57 5.68 30.27
N GLY A 722 -30.52 4.99 30.69
CA GLY A 722 -29.76 4.04 29.87
C GLY A 722 -29.65 2.65 30.51
N LEU A 723 -29.34 1.64 29.68
CA LEU A 723 -29.15 0.25 30.11
C LEU A 723 -27.85 -0.31 29.52
N VAL A 724 -26.86 -0.57 30.37
CA VAL A 724 -25.57 -1.18 30.00
C VAL A 724 -25.66 -2.70 30.20
N ALA A 725 -25.42 -3.47 29.15
CA ALA A 725 -25.44 -4.93 29.20
C ALA A 725 -24.11 -5.51 28.70
N GLY A 726 -23.46 -6.35 29.52
CA GLY A 726 -22.20 -7.00 29.16
C GLY A 726 -21.82 -8.10 30.15
N THR A 727 -21.36 -9.24 29.64
CA THR A 727 -20.92 -10.38 30.45
C THR A 727 -19.70 -10.05 31.30
N THR A 728 -19.43 -10.86 32.32
CA THR A 728 -18.19 -10.76 33.12
C THR A 728 -16.97 -10.70 32.20
N GLY A 729 -16.05 -9.75 32.44
CA GLY A 729 -14.88 -9.50 31.59
C GLY A 729 -15.10 -8.55 30.40
N ALA A 730 -16.34 -8.25 30.00
CA ALA A 730 -16.64 -7.38 28.85
C ALA A 730 -16.55 -5.86 29.15
N GLY A 731 -15.65 -5.44 30.06
CA GLY A 731 -15.42 -4.02 30.37
C GLY A 731 -16.56 -3.25 31.05
N LYS A 732 -17.68 -3.90 31.43
CA LYS A 732 -18.90 -3.25 31.95
C LYS A 732 -18.62 -2.18 33.03
N SER A 733 -17.92 -2.54 34.10
CA SER A 733 -17.66 -1.61 35.21
C SER A 733 -16.64 -0.52 34.84
N GLU A 734 -15.66 -0.82 33.97
CA GLU A 734 -14.69 0.16 33.43
C GLU A 734 -15.40 1.25 32.60
N LEU A 735 -16.40 0.87 31.80
CA LEU A 735 -17.22 1.80 31.02
C LEU A 735 -18.05 2.73 31.93
N LEU A 736 -18.59 2.20 33.03
CA LEU A 736 -19.34 3.00 34.01
C LEU A 736 -18.42 3.99 34.75
N GLN A 737 -17.22 3.55 35.18
CA GLN A 737 -16.21 4.43 35.76
C GLN A 737 -15.78 5.52 34.78
N SER A 738 -15.48 5.15 33.52
CA SER A 738 -15.06 6.07 32.47
C SER A 738 -16.12 7.14 32.17
N LEU A 739 -17.40 6.75 32.12
CA LEU A 739 -18.52 7.69 31.99
C LEU A 739 -18.57 8.66 33.17
N ILE A 740 -18.55 8.17 34.41
CA ILE A 740 -18.65 9.00 35.62
C ILE A 740 -17.48 9.99 35.70
N ALA A 741 -16.25 9.50 35.48
CA ALA A 741 -15.05 10.34 35.44
C ALA A 741 -15.12 11.38 34.31
N SER A 742 -15.63 11.03 33.13
CA SER A 742 -15.79 11.96 32.02
C SER A 742 -16.82 13.06 32.34
N LEU A 743 -17.96 12.70 32.92
CA LEU A 743 -18.97 13.66 33.38
C LEU A 743 -18.39 14.61 34.44
N ALA A 744 -17.56 14.11 35.36
CA ALA A 744 -16.91 14.88 36.41
C ALA A 744 -15.84 15.85 35.89
N VAL A 745 -15.05 15.44 34.88
CA VAL A 745 -14.08 16.32 34.20
C VAL A 745 -14.79 17.40 33.38
N ASN A 746 -15.92 17.07 32.74
CA ASN A 746 -16.64 18.01 31.86
C ASN A 746 -17.62 18.95 32.60
N ASN A 747 -17.93 18.72 33.89
CA ASN A 747 -18.95 19.49 34.61
C ASN A 747 -18.61 19.69 36.10
N PRO A 748 -18.90 20.85 36.70
CA PRO A 748 -18.70 21.07 38.13
C PRO A 748 -19.75 20.33 38.99
N PRO A 749 -19.46 20.05 40.27
CA PRO A 749 -20.42 19.45 41.22
C PRO A 749 -21.71 20.25 41.41
N SER A 750 -21.67 21.57 41.15
CA SER A 750 -22.85 22.44 41.15
C SER A 750 -23.82 22.17 39.99
N ARG A 751 -23.42 21.42 38.96
CA ARG A 751 -24.27 21.09 37.81
C ARG A 751 -24.62 19.61 37.69
N ILE A 752 -23.73 18.71 38.09
CA ILE A 752 -24.03 17.26 38.12
C ILE A 752 -23.56 16.61 39.43
N THR A 753 -24.42 15.75 39.98
CA THR A 753 -24.12 14.90 41.13
C THR A 753 -24.36 13.41 40.83
N PHE A 754 -23.68 12.54 41.56
CA PHE A 754 -23.76 11.09 41.39
C PHE A 754 -24.33 10.39 42.62
N LEU A 755 -25.29 9.50 42.41
CA LEU A 755 -25.69 8.48 43.38
C LEU A 755 -25.27 7.12 42.85
N LEU A 756 -24.27 6.50 43.48
CA LEU A 756 -23.63 5.28 43.00
C LEU A 756 -24.10 4.08 43.83
N VAL A 757 -24.48 2.99 43.16
CA VAL A 757 -25.11 1.83 43.80
C VAL A 757 -24.47 0.54 43.26
N ASP A 758 -23.85 -0.24 44.14
CA ASP A 758 -23.22 -1.53 43.83
C ASP A 758 -23.86 -2.64 44.69
N TYR A 759 -24.65 -3.51 44.05
CA TYR A 759 -25.44 -4.50 44.79
C TYR A 759 -24.60 -5.56 45.52
N LYS A 760 -23.44 -5.95 44.95
CA LYS A 760 -22.69 -7.14 45.42
C LYS A 760 -21.36 -6.81 46.10
N GLY A 761 -21.19 -5.57 46.54
CA GLY A 761 -19.95 -5.11 47.19
C GLY A 761 -18.77 -5.12 46.22
N GLY A 762 -19.03 -4.91 44.93
CA GLY A 762 -17.98 -4.73 43.95
C GLY A 762 -17.12 -3.50 44.24
N ALA A 763 -15.93 -3.47 43.64
CA ALA A 763 -15.09 -2.28 43.65
C ALA A 763 -15.51 -1.24 42.60
N ALA A 764 -16.62 -1.48 41.87
CA ALA A 764 -16.95 -0.81 40.61
C ALA A 764 -17.07 0.72 40.73
N PHE A 765 -17.53 1.24 41.87
CA PHE A 765 -17.65 2.68 42.10
C PHE A 765 -16.78 3.21 43.25
N ARG A 766 -15.94 2.36 43.85
CA ARG A 766 -15.14 2.66 45.05
C ARG A 766 -14.23 3.88 44.90
N GLU A 767 -13.72 4.14 43.70
CA GLU A 767 -12.85 5.27 43.39
C GLU A 767 -13.66 6.51 42.96
N CYS A 768 -14.73 6.33 42.20
CA CYS A 768 -15.72 7.38 41.91
C CYS A 768 -16.42 7.92 43.18
N ALA A 769 -16.49 7.13 44.24
CA ALA A 769 -17.04 7.53 45.54
C ALA A 769 -16.26 8.66 46.25
N GLN A 770 -15.04 8.98 45.79
CA GLN A 770 -14.22 10.07 46.31
C GLN A 770 -14.37 11.39 45.52
N LEU A 771 -15.15 11.40 44.43
CA LEU A 771 -15.40 12.61 43.64
C LEU A 771 -16.28 13.59 44.40
N PRO A 772 -16.03 14.91 44.32
CA PRO A 772 -16.86 15.93 45.00
C PRO A 772 -18.29 16.02 44.45
N HIS A 773 -18.55 15.40 43.30
CA HIS A 773 -19.87 15.22 42.69
C HIS A 773 -20.69 14.10 43.36
N THR A 774 -20.07 13.15 44.05
CA THR A 774 -20.77 11.95 44.56
C THR A 774 -21.47 12.24 45.88
N VAL A 775 -22.81 12.35 45.84
CA VAL A 775 -23.66 12.62 47.02
C VAL A 775 -23.99 11.37 47.83
N GLY A 776 -23.77 10.19 47.26
CA GLY A 776 -23.92 8.92 47.98
C GLY A 776 -23.31 7.75 47.23
N TYR A 777 -22.71 6.83 47.98
CA TYR A 777 -22.29 5.52 47.51
C TYR A 777 -22.92 4.45 48.39
N ILE A 778 -23.71 3.55 47.80
CA ILE A 778 -24.44 2.50 48.51
C ILE A 778 -23.94 1.14 48.04
N THR A 779 -23.36 0.38 48.97
CA THR A 779 -22.82 -0.97 48.77
C THR A 779 -23.51 -1.97 49.69
N ASP A 780 -23.42 -3.26 49.38
CA ASP A 780 -23.87 -4.36 50.25
C ASP A 780 -25.35 -4.19 50.65
N LEU A 781 -26.20 -4.15 49.63
CA LEU A 781 -27.55 -3.62 49.71
C LEU A 781 -28.53 -4.56 50.42
N THR A 782 -28.62 -4.44 51.74
CA THR A 782 -29.76 -5.03 52.47
C THR A 782 -31.08 -4.38 52.02
N PRO A 783 -32.22 -5.11 52.00
CA PRO A 783 -33.51 -4.58 51.55
C PRO A 783 -33.97 -3.31 52.31
N ALA A 784 -33.59 -3.17 53.59
CA ALA A 784 -33.87 -1.96 54.37
C ALA A 784 -33.09 -0.72 53.89
N LEU A 785 -31.86 -0.90 53.35
CA LEU A 785 -31.12 0.19 52.71
C LEU A 785 -31.72 0.54 51.35
N VAL A 786 -32.16 -0.46 50.56
CA VAL A 786 -32.87 -0.25 49.29
C VAL A 786 -34.11 0.62 49.51
N GLN A 787 -34.98 0.24 50.47
CA GLN A 787 -36.20 1.00 50.77
C GLN A 787 -35.91 2.43 51.26
N ARG A 788 -34.90 2.62 52.12
CA ARG A 788 -34.49 3.96 52.58
C ARG A 788 -33.97 4.84 51.43
N ALA A 789 -33.23 4.27 50.49
CA ALA A 789 -32.76 4.99 49.30
C ALA A 789 -33.94 5.43 48.41
N LEU A 790 -34.92 4.56 48.16
CA LEU A 790 -36.14 4.91 47.40
C LEU A 790 -36.94 6.03 48.07
N VAL A 791 -37.15 5.96 49.39
CA VAL A 791 -37.86 7.03 50.14
C VAL A 791 -37.13 8.36 49.99
N SER A 792 -35.79 8.38 50.08
CA SER A 792 -34.98 9.58 49.87
C SER A 792 -35.09 10.11 48.44
N LEU A 793 -35.08 9.24 47.43
CA LEU A 793 -35.22 9.62 46.02
C LEU A 793 -36.63 10.15 45.68
N HIS A 794 -37.68 9.61 46.30
CA HIS A 794 -39.04 10.13 46.15
C HIS A 794 -39.25 11.47 46.86
N ALA A 795 -38.58 11.70 48.00
CA ALA A 795 -38.54 13.01 48.64
C ALA A 795 -37.81 14.05 47.76
N GLU A 796 -36.68 13.68 47.15
CA GLU A 796 -35.93 14.53 46.21
C GLU A 796 -36.77 14.90 44.97
N LEU A 797 -37.42 13.92 44.32
CA LEU A 797 -38.34 14.18 43.19
C LEU A 797 -39.43 15.19 43.57
N THR A 798 -40.11 14.95 44.70
CA THR A 798 -41.20 15.80 45.20
C THR A 798 -40.69 17.20 45.59
N THR A 799 -39.44 17.32 46.04
CA THR A 799 -38.80 18.61 46.35
C THR A 799 -38.52 19.39 45.06
N ARG A 800 -38.05 18.73 44.00
CA ARG A 800 -37.79 19.34 42.70
C ARG A 800 -39.07 19.76 41.97
N GLU A 801 -40.17 19.02 42.11
CA GLU A 801 -41.47 19.39 41.54
C GLU A 801 -42.00 20.69 42.15
N HIS A 802 -42.10 20.78 43.48
CA HIS A 802 -42.50 22.01 44.18
C HIS A 802 -41.54 23.19 43.91
N LEU A 803 -40.29 22.93 43.53
CA LEU A 803 -39.33 23.96 43.14
C LEU A 803 -39.62 24.49 41.73
N LEU A 804 -39.85 23.61 40.75
CA LEU A 804 -40.27 24.01 39.40
C LEU A 804 -41.58 24.81 39.44
N GLU A 805 -42.57 24.34 40.21
CA GLU A 805 -43.85 25.02 40.42
C GLU A 805 -43.67 26.43 41.01
N ARG A 806 -42.82 26.56 42.05
CA ARG A 806 -42.56 27.84 42.73
C ARG A 806 -41.97 28.91 41.81
N TYR A 807 -41.13 28.52 40.87
CA TYR A 807 -40.47 29.43 39.92
C TYR A 807 -41.16 29.47 38.53
N GLY A 808 -42.27 28.73 38.34
CA GLY A 808 -43.01 28.67 37.08
C GLY A 808 -42.25 28.01 35.92
N ALA A 809 -41.19 27.25 36.21
CA ALA A 809 -40.32 26.62 35.22
C ALA A 809 -40.89 25.27 34.76
N LYS A 810 -40.88 24.97 33.44
CA LYS A 810 -41.47 23.72 32.92
C LYS A 810 -40.60 22.47 33.13
N ASP A 811 -39.29 22.67 33.27
CA ASP A 811 -38.26 21.64 33.45
C ASP A 811 -36.99 22.28 34.06
N LEU A 812 -36.04 21.45 34.52
CA LEU A 812 -34.80 21.92 35.13
C LEU A 812 -33.93 22.75 34.18
N VAL A 813 -33.97 22.52 32.86
CA VAL A 813 -33.20 23.30 31.89
C VAL A 813 -33.80 24.70 31.73
N ASP A 814 -35.11 24.84 31.92
CA ASP A 814 -35.82 26.12 32.03
C ASP A 814 -35.48 26.87 33.33
N LEU A 815 -35.36 26.14 34.44
CA LEU A 815 -34.94 26.71 35.72
C LEU A 815 -33.47 27.16 35.68
N GLU A 816 -32.55 26.32 35.17
CA GLU A 816 -31.13 26.66 34.93
C GLU A 816 -30.94 27.92 34.07
N ARG A 817 -31.89 28.22 33.17
CA ARG A 817 -31.83 29.39 32.28
C ARG A 817 -32.47 30.64 32.85
N SER A 818 -33.44 30.50 33.76
CA SER A 818 -34.21 31.62 34.32
C SER A 818 -33.72 32.07 35.70
N HIS A 819 -33.34 31.10 36.54
CA HIS A 819 -32.96 31.27 37.94
C HIS A 819 -31.80 30.32 38.28
N PRO A 820 -30.60 30.52 37.68
CA PRO A 820 -29.46 29.61 37.85
C PRO A 820 -29.01 29.47 39.31
N GLU A 821 -29.27 30.46 40.16
CA GLU A 821 -29.02 30.42 41.61
C GLU A 821 -29.98 29.53 42.41
N ALA A 822 -31.14 29.19 41.82
CA ALA A 822 -32.15 28.31 42.42
C ALA A 822 -32.15 26.90 41.83
N ALA A 823 -31.46 26.67 40.70
CA ALA A 823 -31.47 25.38 40.00
C ALA A 823 -30.58 24.33 40.70
N PRO A 824 -31.11 23.18 41.13
CA PRO A 824 -30.32 22.10 41.72
C PRO A 824 -29.50 21.37 40.63
N PRO A 825 -28.35 20.75 40.98
CA PRO A 825 -27.61 19.92 40.04
C PRO A 825 -28.47 18.78 39.50
N SER A 826 -28.23 18.42 38.24
CA SER A 826 -28.78 17.18 37.65
C SER A 826 -28.17 15.99 38.37
N MET A 827 -28.96 14.98 38.73
CA MET A 827 -28.46 13.81 39.45
C MET A 827 -28.41 12.59 38.51
N LEU A 828 -27.27 11.92 38.41
CA LEU A 828 -27.16 10.61 37.75
C LEU A 828 -27.13 9.51 38.81
N ILE A 829 -28.16 8.66 38.78
CA ILE A 829 -28.26 7.44 39.59
C ILE A 829 -27.65 6.29 38.79
N CYS A 830 -26.56 5.69 39.25
CA CYS A 830 -25.87 4.61 38.56
C CYS A 830 -25.92 3.31 39.38
N VAL A 831 -26.55 2.26 38.83
CA VAL A 831 -26.82 0.99 39.52
C VAL A 831 -26.11 -0.16 38.80
N ASP A 832 -25.09 -0.74 39.41
CA ASP A 832 -24.46 -1.97 38.90
C ASP A 832 -25.11 -3.25 39.46
N GLU A 833 -25.13 -4.28 38.61
CA GLU A 833 -25.80 -5.57 38.77
C GLU A 833 -27.29 -5.52 39.14
N PHE A 834 -28.02 -4.59 38.49
CA PHE A 834 -29.47 -4.37 38.66
C PHE A 834 -30.31 -5.66 38.58
N ALA A 835 -29.92 -6.64 37.76
CA ALA A 835 -30.63 -7.91 37.65
C ALA A 835 -30.64 -8.76 38.94
N ALA A 836 -29.67 -8.57 39.85
CA ALA A 836 -29.69 -9.20 41.17
C ALA A 836 -30.63 -8.44 42.13
N LEU A 837 -30.50 -7.11 42.17
CA LEU A 837 -31.37 -6.23 42.96
C LEU A 837 -32.86 -6.44 42.66
N LEU A 838 -33.23 -6.60 41.38
CA LEU A 838 -34.61 -6.89 40.96
C LEU A 838 -35.12 -8.27 41.40
N ALA A 839 -34.22 -9.25 41.55
CA ALA A 839 -34.58 -10.61 41.99
C ALA A 839 -34.79 -10.71 43.50
N GLU A 840 -34.13 -9.84 44.28
CA GLU A 840 -34.14 -9.87 45.75
C GLU A 840 -35.06 -8.79 46.37
N VAL A 841 -35.33 -7.68 45.67
CA VAL A 841 -36.30 -6.64 46.09
C VAL A 841 -37.22 -6.23 44.92
N PRO A 842 -38.30 -6.99 44.63
CA PRO A 842 -39.20 -6.70 43.49
C PRO A 842 -39.85 -5.30 43.54
N ASP A 843 -40.21 -4.82 44.74
CA ASP A 843 -40.84 -3.50 44.96
C ASP A 843 -39.98 -2.32 44.47
N PHE A 844 -38.67 -2.54 44.30
CA PHE A 844 -37.73 -1.56 43.74
C PHE A 844 -38.08 -1.15 42.31
N VAL A 845 -38.75 -2.02 41.55
CA VAL A 845 -39.16 -1.75 40.17
C VAL A 845 -40.12 -0.57 40.08
N ASP A 846 -41.18 -0.52 40.89
CA ASP A 846 -42.18 0.55 40.81
C ASP A 846 -41.62 1.91 41.25
N GLY A 847 -40.73 1.91 42.26
CA GLY A 847 -39.97 3.10 42.65
C GLY A 847 -39.09 3.63 41.51
N MET A 848 -38.35 2.75 40.83
CA MET A 848 -37.56 3.16 39.65
C MET A 848 -38.43 3.56 38.45
N VAL A 849 -39.61 2.96 38.24
CA VAL A 849 -40.53 3.39 37.18
C VAL A 849 -41.07 4.80 37.44
N SER A 850 -41.37 5.14 38.70
CA SER A 850 -41.74 6.51 39.10
C SER A 850 -40.61 7.51 38.81
N ILE A 851 -39.36 7.16 39.14
CA ILE A 851 -38.16 7.95 38.80
C ILE A 851 -37.99 8.07 37.28
N ALA A 852 -38.16 6.98 36.51
CA ALA A 852 -37.98 6.96 35.07
C ALA A 852 -39.07 7.69 34.27
N GLN A 853 -40.25 7.92 34.87
CA GLN A 853 -41.34 8.67 34.26
C GLN A 853 -41.25 10.18 34.54
N ARG A 854 -40.91 10.56 35.78
CA ARG A 854 -40.87 11.97 36.23
C ARG A 854 -39.48 12.60 36.16
N GLY A 855 -38.42 11.80 36.22
CA GLY A 855 -37.05 12.27 36.40
C GLY A 855 -36.53 13.17 35.28
N ARG A 856 -36.97 12.97 34.03
CA ARG A 856 -36.49 13.73 32.86
C ARG A 856 -36.63 15.25 33.03
N SER A 857 -37.81 15.74 33.43
CA SER A 857 -38.05 17.18 33.63
C SER A 857 -37.37 17.71 34.90
N LEU A 858 -37.04 16.83 35.84
CA LEU A 858 -36.44 17.15 37.14
C LEU A 858 -34.90 17.02 37.13
N GLY A 859 -34.29 16.69 35.98
CA GLY A 859 -32.86 16.43 35.83
C GLY A 859 -32.36 15.21 36.59
N MET A 860 -33.22 14.23 36.84
CA MET A 860 -32.86 12.94 37.45
C MET A 860 -32.65 11.92 36.34
N HIS A 861 -31.41 11.52 36.12
CA HIS A 861 -30.96 10.56 35.11
C HIS A 861 -30.66 9.20 35.77
N MET A 862 -30.77 8.11 35.01
CA MET A 862 -30.61 6.76 35.59
C MET A 862 -29.91 5.79 34.64
N LEU A 863 -28.80 5.20 35.09
CA LEU A 863 -28.03 4.22 34.33
C LEU A 863 -28.05 2.88 35.06
N LEU A 864 -28.68 1.89 34.43
CA LEU A 864 -28.79 0.53 34.98
C LEU A 864 -27.80 -0.38 34.26
N ALA A 865 -27.08 -1.23 35.00
CA ALA A 865 -26.11 -2.15 34.42
C ALA A 865 -26.37 -3.62 34.83
N THR A 866 -26.19 -4.55 33.90
CA THR A 866 -26.51 -5.98 34.09
C THR A 866 -25.55 -6.91 33.33
N GLN A 867 -25.23 -8.07 33.91
CA GLN A 867 -24.54 -9.15 33.18
C GLN A 867 -25.45 -9.92 32.20
N ARG A 868 -26.77 -9.84 32.36
CA ARG A 868 -27.75 -10.61 31.59
C ARG A 868 -28.95 -9.73 31.19
N PRO A 869 -29.13 -9.38 29.90
CA PRO A 869 -30.27 -8.58 29.46
C PRO A 869 -31.58 -9.37 29.32
N ALA A 870 -31.52 -10.70 29.29
CA ALA A 870 -32.71 -11.55 29.19
C ALA A 870 -33.52 -11.55 30.50
N GLY A 871 -34.82 -11.26 30.41
CA GLY A 871 -35.76 -11.22 31.54
C GLY A 871 -35.88 -9.86 32.26
N VAL A 872 -34.92 -8.95 32.08
CA VAL A 872 -34.86 -7.67 32.83
C VAL A 872 -35.75 -6.57 32.23
N VAL A 873 -36.15 -6.69 30.96
CA VAL A 873 -36.96 -5.67 30.26
C VAL A 873 -38.42 -6.11 30.14
N THR A 874 -39.28 -5.59 31.01
CA THR A 874 -40.74 -5.66 30.84
C THR A 874 -41.21 -4.60 29.84
N PRO A 875 -42.38 -4.76 29.18
CA PRO A 875 -42.90 -3.73 28.27
C PRO A 875 -43.24 -2.39 28.94
N ARG A 876 -43.27 -2.31 30.27
CA ARG A 876 -43.44 -1.07 31.05
C ARG A 876 -42.13 -0.34 31.35
N SER A 877 -40.98 -1.00 31.19
CA SER A 877 -39.65 -0.51 31.61
C SER A 877 -38.68 -0.38 30.43
N ARG A 878 -39.13 0.21 29.32
CA ARG A 878 -38.31 0.51 28.14
C ARG A 878 -37.76 1.94 28.17
N PRO A 879 -36.46 2.16 28.44
CA PRO A 879 -35.76 3.32 27.90
C PRO A 879 -35.65 3.20 26.37
N THR A 880 -35.42 4.33 25.70
CA THR A 880 -35.00 4.37 24.29
C THR A 880 -33.62 3.70 24.14
N PRO A 881 -33.37 2.86 23.13
CA PRO A 881 -32.14 2.07 23.09
C PRO A 881 -30.94 2.87 22.53
N THR A 882 -30.16 3.46 23.41
CA THR A 882 -28.77 3.88 23.15
C THR A 882 -27.79 2.85 23.75
N CYS A 883 -26.74 2.51 23.00
CA CYS A 883 -25.76 1.45 23.29
C CYS A 883 -26.32 0.03 23.60
N ALA A 884 -26.92 -0.61 22.59
CA ALA A 884 -27.10 -2.07 22.58
C ALA A 884 -26.04 -2.75 21.69
N SER A 885 -25.00 -3.35 22.28
CA SER A 885 -23.95 -4.13 21.60
C SER A 885 -24.49 -5.44 21.04
N ARG A 886 -25.15 -5.35 19.87
CA ARG A 886 -25.96 -6.43 19.30
C ARG A 886 -25.16 -7.36 18.39
N SER A 887 -24.24 -8.13 18.98
CA SER A 887 -23.52 -9.19 18.28
C SER A 887 -24.50 -10.16 17.59
N GLY A 888 -24.33 -10.35 16.27
CA GLY A 888 -25.32 -11.01 15.43
C GLY A 888 -25.17 -12.52 15.39
N TRP A 889 -26.09 -13.26 16.01
CA TRP A 889 -26.35 -14.66 15.71
C TRP A 889 -27.85 -14.88 15.43
N PRO A 890 -28.23 -15.81 14.53
CA PRO A 890 -29.59 -15.89 14.00
C PRO A 890 -30.60 -16.44 15.01
N ARG A 891 -31.86 -15.99 14.90
CA ARG A 891 -32.99 -16.56 15.64
C ARG A 891 -33.44 -17.89 15.03
N PRO A 892 -33.86 -18.88 15.83
CA PRO A 892 -34.50 -20.09 15.31
C PRO A 892 -35.90 -19.76 14.76
N THR A 893 -36.15 -20.13 13.52
CA THR A 893 -37.49 -20.17 12.92
C THR A 893 -38.11 -21.55 13.09
N THR A 894 -39.32 -21.62 13.65
CA THR A 894 -40.14 -22.83 13.61
C THR A 894 -40.65 -23.10 12.18
N PRO A 895 -40.86 -24.38 11.79
CA PRO A 895 -41.06 -24.74 10.39
C PRO A 895 -42.54 -24.73 9.95
N PRO A 896 -42.84 -24.32 8.71
CA PRO A 896 -44.04 -24.76 8.01
C PRO A 896 -43.80 -26.14 7.36
N THR A 897 -44.78 -27.04 7.46
CA THR A 897 -44.72 -28.39 6.88
C THR A 897 -45.18 -28.43 5.42
N SER A 898 -44.38 -29.02 4.53
CA SER A 898 -44.88 -29.88 3.42
C SER A 898 -43.71 -30.60 2.73
N SER A 899 -44.02 -31.65 1.98
CA SER A 899 -43.06 -32.69 1.57
C SER A 899 -42.66 -32.62 0.09
N THR A 900 -41.36 -32.78 -0.19
CA THR A 900 -40.88 -33.69 -1.26
C THR A 900 -39.38 -34.01 -1.12
N ARG A 901 -38.97 -35.16 -1.67
CA ARG A 901 -37.62 -35.77 -1.69
C ARG A 901 -37.58 -36.78 -2.86
N PRO A 902 -36.42 -37.32 -3.28
CA PRO A 902 -35.06 -36.76 -3.32
C PRO A 902 -34.37 -37.00 -4.69
N THR A 903 -33.14 -36.52 -4.89
CA THR A 903 -31.96 -37.35 -5.31
C THR A 903 -30.67 -36.48 -5.37
N PRO A 904 -29.44 -37.07 -5.30
CA PRO A 904 -28.28 -36.32 -4.78
C PRO A 904 -26.98 -36.40 -5.62
N ARG A 905 -25.99 -35.54 -5.28
CA ARG A 905 -24.57 -35.96 -5.22
C ARG A 905 -23.68 -35.11 -4.30
N SER A 906 -22.98 -35.81 -3.40
CA SER A 906 -21.65 -35.59 -2.76
C SER A 906 -21.08 -34.15 -2.61
N SER A 907 -20.68 -33.60 -1.44
CA SER A 907 -20.30 -34.06 -0.07
C SER A 907 -18.79 -34.17 0.26
N ARG A 908 -18.22 -33.10 0.84
CA ARG A 908 -17.15 -33.07 1.88
C ARG A 908 -17.12 -31.63 2.41
N ALA A 909 -17.50 -31.30 3.65
CA ALA A 909 -17.03 -31.72 4.97
C ALA A 909 -15.73 -31.01 5.40
N ALA A 910 -15.88 -30.00 6.27
CA ALA A 910 -14.82 -29.26 6.96
C ALA A 910 -15.16 -29.19 8.47
N THR A 911 -14.13 -29.04 9.31
CA THR A 911 -14.21 -29.01 10.79
C THR A 911 -13.83 -27.62 11.34
N PRO A 912 -14.03 -27.30 12.64
CA PRO A 912 -14.28 -25.92 13.08
C PRO A 912 -13.02 -25.08 13.31
N ALA A 913 -13.15 -23.77 13.04
CA ALA A 913 -12.21 -22.72 13.44
C ALA A 913 -12.71 -21.94 14.68
N ALA A 914 -11.78 -21.28 15.37
CA ALA A 914 -12.03 -20.47 16.57
C ALA A 914 -12.64 -19.09 16.25
N PRO A 915 -13.25 -18.37 17.21
CA PRO A 915 -14.08 -17.20 16.91
C PRO A 915 -13.28 -15.89 16.75
N GLY A 916 -13.37 -15.27 15.57
CA GLY A 916 -13.06 -13.85 15.33
C GLY A 916 -14.34 -13.03 15.17
N CYS A 917 -14.38 -11.80 15.72
CA CYS A 917 -15.61 -11.00 15.84
C CYS A 917 -15.71 -9.86 14.82
N GLY A 918 -15.97 -10.17 13.56
CA GLY A 918 -16.29 -9.18 12.52
C GLY A 918 -17.79 -8.85 12.43
N ALA A 919 -18.14 -7.57 12.26
CA ALA A 919 -19.49 -7.11 11.91
C ALA A 919 -19.43 -6.01 10.83
N PRO A 920 -20.37 -5.94 9.87
CA PRO A 920 -20.13 -5.29 8.59
C PRO A 920 -20.52 -3.80 8.52
N ALA A 921 -19.89 -3.08 7.60
CA ALA A 921 -20.19 -1.68 7.27
C ALA A 921 -21.55 -1.49 6.57
N THR A 922 -22.14 -0.30 6.75
CA THR A 922 -23.42 0.09 6.15
C THR A 922 -23.26 0.70 4.75
N ALA A 923 -23.84 0.06 3.74
CA ALA A 923 -23.93 0.62 2.38
C ALA A 923 -25.05 1.70 2.28
N PRO A 924 -24.91 2.72 1.40
CA PRO A 924 -25.92 3.74 1.19
C PRO A 924 -27.17 3.19 0.46
N ALA A 925 -28.35 3.67 0.83
CA ALA A 925 -29.61 3.12 0.37
C ALA A 925 -30.00 3.59 -1.06
N SER A 926 -30.10 2.64 -2.00
CA SER A 926 -30.73 2.84 -3.32
C SER A 926 -32.18 2.36 -3.30
N SER A 927 -33.13 3.19 -3.74
CA SER A 927 -34.56 2.91 -3.64
C SER A 927 -35.07 1.91 -4.70
N SER A 928 -35.45 0.70 -4.28
CA SER A 928 -36.15 -0.27 -5.13
C SER A 928 -37.67 -0.08 -5.05
N ARG A 929 -38.31 0.24 -6.19
CA ARG A 929 -39.77 0.08 -6.35
C ARG A 929 -40.06 -1.34 -6.85
N SER A 930 -40.97 -2.03 -6.18
CA SER A 930 -41.45 -3.35 -6.58
C SER A 930 -42.41 -3.28 -7.79
N PRO A 931 -42.40 -4.29 -8.69
CA PRO A 931 -43.34 -4.37 -9.80
C PRO A 931 -44.63 -5.13 -9.41
N THR A 932 -45.77 -4.66 -9.89
CA THR A 932 -47.06 -5.37 -9.78
C THR A 932 -47.70 -5.58 -11.15
N SER A 933 -47.96 -6.86 -11.46
CA SER A 933 -49.09 -7.41 -12.26
C SER A 933 -49.81 -6.53 -13.31
N GLY A 934 -49.92 -7.01 -14.55
CA GLY A 934 -51.02 -6.55 -15.43
C GLY A 934 -50.93 -6.94 -16.91
N ARG A 935 -51.71 -7.94 -17.33
CA ARG A 935 -51.87 -8.39 -18.74
C ARG A 935 -52.23 -7.24 -19.71
N ALA A 936 -51.59 -7.22 -20.88
CA ALA A 936 -52.21 -6.83 -22.16
C ALA A 936 -51.58 -7.59 -23.33
N ARG A 937 -52.32 -7.81 -24.44
CA ARG A 937 -51.82 -8.42 -25.69
C ARG A 937 -51.81 -7.36 -26.81
N SER A 938 -50.81 -7.40 -27.71
CA SER A 938 -50.98 -7.56 -29.18
C SER A 938 -49.87 -6.94 -30.05
N ALA A 939 -49.78 -7.45 -31.29
CA ALA A 939 -49.39 -6.75 -32.53
C ALA A 939 -48.03 -5.99 -32.65
N ALA A 940 -46.98 -6.76 -32.97
CA ALA A 940 -46.25 -6.73 -34.26
C ALA A 940 -45.61 -5.44 -34.88
N ARG A 941 -44.47 -5.70 -35.57
CA ARG A 941 -43.74 -4.94 -36.62
C ARG A 941 -42.74 -3.83 -36.24
N ARG A 942 -41.53 -3.98 -36.82
CA ARG A 942 -40.47 -2.99 -37.09
C ARG A 942 -40.70 -2.35 -38.49
N PRO A 943 -39.85 -1.42 -39.01
CA PRO A 943 -39.55 -0.06 -38.53
C PRO A 943 -39.53 0.97 -39.72
N HIS A 944 -38.73 2.03 -39.59
CA HIS A 944 -38.19 2.94 -40.64
C HIS A 944 -39.02 4.19 -41.09
N PRO A 945 -38.36 5.27 -41.59
CA PRO A 945 -38.73 6.63 -41.17
C PRO A 945 -38.80 7.74 -42.26
N SER A 946 -39.44 8.85 -41.90
CA SER A 946 -39.29 10.20 -42.50
C SER A 946 -39.77 11.25 -41.47
N ARG A 947 -39.08 12.35 -41.14
CA ARG A 947 -38.54 13.50 -41.92
C ARG A 947 -39.60 14.62 -42.10
N CYS A 948 -39.14 15.87 -42.00
CA CYS A 948 -39.87 17.16 -42.00
C CYS A 948 -40.42 17.64 -40.62
N VAL A 949 -40.62 18.94 -40.32
CA VAL A 949 -39.88 20.22 -40.51
C VAL A 949 -40.84 21.42 -40.24
N ARG A 950 -40.34 22.54 -39.66
CA ARG A 950 -41.03 23.85 -39.40
C ARG A 950 -42.13 23.83 -38.31
N SER A 951 -42.51 24.94 -37.66
CA SER A 951 -41.94 26.32 -37.44
C SER A 951 -42.81 27.03 -36.37
N THR A 952 -42.49 28.16 -35.71
CA THR A 952 -41.47 29.24 -35.83
C THR A 952 -41.14 29.73 -34.39
N ARG A 953 -40.67 30.91 -33.95
CA ARG A 953 -40.24 32.29 -34.39
C ARG A 953 -39.35 32.80 -33.21
N ALA A 954 -38.44 33.78 -33.24
CA ALA A 954 -37.88 34.74 -34.20
C ALA A 954 -36.37 34.93 -33.79
N ALA A 955 -35.59 36.02 -33.97
CA ALA A 955 -35.73 37.33 -34.64
C ALA A 955 -34.37 37.79 -35.25
N GLY A 956 -33.56 38.58 -34.53
CA GLY A 956 -32.29 39.20 -34.98
C GLY A 956 -31.78 40.27 -34.00
N PRO A 957 -30.67 41.01 -34.27
CA PRO A 957 -30.13 41.31 -35.60
C PRO A 957 -28.66 40.87 -35.87
N ARG A 958 -28.12 41.36 -36.99
CA ARG A 958 -26.79 41.15 -37.65
C ARG A 958 -26.31 42.54 -38.15
N PRO A 959 -25.14 42.79 -38.81
CA PRO A 959 -24.27 41.90 -39.62
C PRO A 959 -22.76 41.95 -39.18
N SER A 960 -21.73 41.40 -39.85
CA SER A 960 -21.45 41.25 -41.29
C SER A 960 -20.45 40.12 -41.65
N ARG A 961 -20.14 39.99 -42.95
CA ARG A 961 -19.24 38.99 -43.58
C ARG A 961 -18.78 39.51 -44.96
N PRO A 962 -17.65 39.01 -45.50
CA PRO A 962 -17.73 38.31 -46.80
C PRO A 962 -17.11 36.89 -46.78
N ARG A 963 -16.78 36.34 -47.95
CA ARG A 963 -16.49 34.91 -48.22
C ARG A 963 -15.10 34.70 -48.89
N PRO A 964 -14.60 33.44 -49.01
CA PRO A 964 -13.22 33.13 -49.42
C PRO A 964 -13.07 32.80 -50.92
N THR A 965 -11.82 32.59 -51.36
CA THR A 965 -11.46 31.95 -52.63
C THR A 965 -10.25 31.00 -52.51
N THR A 966 -10.26 29.99 -53.38
CA THR A 966 -9.16 29.13 -53.89
C THR A 966 -9.39 29.02 -55.42
N PRO A 967 -8.49 28.49 -56.30
CA PRO A 967 -7.37 27.58 -56.02
C PRO A 967 -6.05 27.79 -56.82
N ALA A 968 -5.07 26.91 -56.55
CA ALA A 968 -4.06 26.29 -57.45
C ALA A 968 -3.20 27.10 -58.45
N SER A 969 -1.88 26.85 -58.41
CA SER A 969 -1.05 26.52 -59.60
C SER A 969 0.38 26.09 -59.22
N THR A 970 1.04 25.30 -60.08
CA THR A 970 2.46 24.92 -60.02
C THR A 970 3.26 25.70 -61.06
N PRO A 971 4.60 25.85 -60.95
CA PRO A 971 5.46 25.13 -61.91
C PRO A 971 6.81 24.63 -61.34
N ALA A 972 7.58 23.94 -62.19
CA ALA A 972 8.98 23.48 -62.03
C ALA A 972 9.76 23.91 -63.31
N PRO A 973 10.96 23.39 -63.69
CA PRO A 973 11.93 22.49 -63.02
C PRO A 973 13.44 22.90 -63.19
N THR A 974 14.37 22.12 -62.62
CA THR A 974 15.77 21.78 -63.07
C THR A 974 16.42 20.91 -61.95
N SER A 975 16.85 19.64 -62.13
CA SER A 975 18.09 19.10 -62.78
C SER A 975 19.41 19.68 -62.23
N ASN A 976 20.48 18.94 -61.89
CA ASN A 976 20.81 17.51 -62.00
C ASN A 976 21.97 17.15 -61.03
N ALA A 977 22.03 15.91 -60.52
CA ALA A 977 23.27 15.22 -60.10
C ALA A 977 23.01 13.73 -59.78
N SER A 978 23.98 12.84 -60.00
CA SER A 978 23.83 11.38 -59.80
C SER A 978 25.14 10.63 -59.53
N SER A 979 25.19 9.85 -58.45
CA SER A 979 26.07 8.66 -58.29
C SER A 979 25.52 7.83 -57.12
N THR A 980 25.05 6.58 -57.23
CA THR A 980 25.81 5.33 -57.50
C THR A 980 27.11 5.16 -56.70
N ARG A 981 26.95 4.85 -55.41
CA ARG A 981 27.50 3.59 -54.85
C ARG A 981 26.66 3.11 -53.66
#